data_AF-A0A1H6ETB0-F1
#
_entry.id   AF-A0A1H6ETB0-F1
#
_cell.length_a   1.000
_cell.length_b   1.000
_cell.length_c   1.000
_cell.angle_alpha   90.00
_cell.angle_beta   90.00
_cell.angle_gamma   90.00
#
_symmetry.space_group_name_H-M   'P 1'
#
loop_
_entity.id
_entity.type
_entity.pdbx_description
1 polymer ?
#
loop_
_entity_poly.entity_id
_entity_poly.type
_entity_poly.pdbx_seq_one_letter_code
_entity_poly.pdbx_strand_id
1 'polypeptide(L)'
;MTDVPAVAIVGMSGRFPGARDLGEFWRNLREGVCSIADFTEEELLADGVDAAELRGPGYVAAKGFLAGADRFEHELFGFNATEAAALDPQHRLLLETAWSALEDAGYDPRRAPGRTGVYVGGGPTEHSVAAQVDRGLRSRLGPMHVRVFTDREFLAGWLSYRLDLTGPSLTVQTGCSTSLTTVHVAVQALLAGECDLALAGGASIDSPYKRGYVYEPGGIHSPDGRCRPFDEKAAGMVGGDGVGLVVLRRLEDAVEDGDPIYAVVRGTAATNDGMARVGFTAPGVDGQTAAIVEAWAAAGLEPSEAQFLEAHGTGTDLGDRIEVSAAAAAFAGAGRCGIGSVKSNVGHLNAAAGIAGLIKATLMLHHRTMVPTVNVTRPGLDTAPFHLLTETMDWPRPATGSRLAGVSSLGIGGTNVHVVLEESPEPSRSLETTSETPRVLPLSARTENQLATAAERLAAALRAPGAPPLADVAHTLTHGRAAMNVRAYVLATTHEEAATALETLASRPSGGSALGEAWVAGQDVVWPATAGRRVRLPGHPFAGPAHGALTLTTAPQTVEEPAGDDDLATAVTELFLTTLALESSDDLTKTYFAVGGDSLTAVFLVSELRDRFGKDLPIELFLGELTLEQLIARALGDEEDDLLGDLLDELER
;
A
#
# COMPACT_ATOMS: atom_id res chain seq x y z
N MET A 1 32.03 -5.94 -19.57
CA MET A 1 30.58 -5.69 -19.68
C MET A 1 30.30 -4.53 -18.77
N THR A 2 29.91 -3.38 -19.33
CA THR A 2 29.44 -2.24 -18.54
C THR A 2 28.22 -2.69 -17.77
N ASP A 3 28.27 -2.60 -16.44
CA ASP A 3 27.19 -3.03 -15.56
C ASP A 3 25.95 -2.19 -15.89
N VAL A 4 24.87 -2.84 -16.34
CA VAL A 4 23.62 -2.14 -16.65
C VAL A 4 23.03 -1.68 -15.32
N PRO A 5 22.77 -0.38 -15.11
CA PRO A 5 22.17 0.10 -13.87
C PRO A 5 20.88 -0.65 -13.55
N ALA A 6 20.74 -1.12 -12.31
CA ALA A 6 19.62 -1.94 -11.87
C ALA A 6 19.05 -1.43 -10.55
N VAL A 7 17.83 -1.87 -10.24
CA VAL A 7 17.09 -1.45 -9.05
C VAL A 7 16.78 -2.67 -8.18
N ALA A 8 17.08 -2.61 -6.89
CA ALA A 8 16.73 -3.64 -5.92
C ALA A 8 15.32 -3.43 -5.36
N ILE A 9 14.59 -4.52 -5.14
CA ILE A 9 13.40 -4.53 -4.28
C ILE A 9 13.88 -4.84 -2.86
N VAL A 10 13.90 -3.82 -1.99
CA VAL A 10 14.46 -3.92 -0.62
C VAL A 10 13.41 -4.14 0.46
N GLY A 11 12.14 -3.85 0.17
CA GLY A 11 11.01 -4.12 1.07
C GLY A 11 9.71 -4.30 0.29
N MET A 12 8.76 -5.03 0.85
CA MET A 12 7.43 -5.21 0.26
C MET A 12 6.36 -5.32 1.34
N SER A 13 5.15 -4.86 1.04
CA SER A 13 3.96 -5.18 1.81
C SER A 13 2.75 -5.30 0.89
N GLY A 14 1.77 -6.08 1.30
CA GLY A 14 0.52 -6.20 0.59
C GLY A 14 -0.52 -7.02 1.34
N ARG A 15 -1.78 -6.79 0.99
CA ARG A 15 -2.94 -7.53 1.48
C ARG A 15 -3.75 -7.98 0.28
N PHE A 16 -4.08 -9.26 0.25
CA PHE A 16 -4.74 -9.90 -0.88
C PHE A 16 -5.89 -10.79 -0.39
N PRO A 17 -6.83 -11.17 -1.25
CA PRO A 17 -7.89 -12.11 -0.90
C PRO A 17 -7.32 -13.37 -0.25
N GLY A 18 -7.86 -13.73 0.91
CA GLY A 18 -7.39 -14.87 1.73
C GLY A 18 -6.03 -14.69 2.42
N ALA A 19 -5.39 -13.52 2.34
CA ALA A 19 -4.07 -13.27 2.92
C ALA A 19 -3.94 -11.86 3.50
N ARG A 20 -3.79 -11.76 4.83
CA ARG A 20 -3.63 -10.47 5.52
C ARG A 20 -2.22 -9.89 5.45
N ASP A 21 -1.25 -10.68 5.03
CA ASP A 21 0.16 -10.32 4.86
C ASP A 21 0.83 -11.20 3.80
N LEU A 22 2.08 -10.88 3.46
CA LEU A 22 2.84 -11.60 2.43
C LEU A 22 3.23 -13.03 2.83
N GLY A 23 3.30 -13.33 4.14
CA GLY A 23 3.55 -14.68 4.64
C GLY A 23 2.35 -15.60 4.38
N GLU A 24 1.13 -15.12 4.65
CA GLU A 24 -0.09 -15.83 4.28
C GLU A 24 -0.26 -15.93 2.77
N PHE A 25 0.04 -14.87 2.04
CA PHE A 25 -0.02 -14.87 0.58
C PHE A 25 0.92 -15.92 -0.02
N TRP A 26 2.16 -15.98 0.46
CA TRP A 26 3.12 -16.99 0.02
C TRP A 26 2.64 -18.42 0.30
N ARG A 27 2.09 -18.68 1.50
CA ARG A 27 1.52 -20.00 1.82
C ARG A 27 0.39 -20.37 0.86
N ASN A 28 -0.55 -19.45 0.64
CA ASN A 28 -1.68 -19.67 -0.26
C ASN A 28 -1.23 -19.95 -1.71
N LEU A 29 -0.25 -19.20 -2.20
CA LEU A 29 0.35 -19.41 -3.53
C LEU A 29 0.99 -20.80 -3.63
N ARG A 30 1.85 -21.15 -2.66
CA ARG A 30 2.57 -22.43 -2.62
C ARG A 30 1.66 -23.64 -2.49
N GLU A 31 0.53 -23.49 -1.80
CA GLU A 31 -0.47 -24.54 -1.60
C GLU A 31 -1.52 -24.60 -2.72
N GLY A 32 -1.48 -23.65 -3.66
CA GLY A 32 -2.46 -23.59 -4.76
C GLY A 32 -3.87 -23.26 -4.28
N VAL A 33 -4.00 -22.34 -3.32
CA VAL A 33 -5.28 -21.88 -2.79
C VAL A 33 -5.93 -20.89 -3.76
N CYS A 34 -7.22 -21.10 -4.06
CA CYS A 34 -8.09 -20.11 -4.70
C CYS A 34 -8.87 -19.38 -3.61
N SER A 35 -8.65 -18.07 -3.51
CA SER A 35 -9.23 -17.18 -2.50
C SER A 35 -10.37 -16.31 -3.05
N ILE A 36 -10.90 -16.65 -4.22
CA ILE A 36 -12.16 -16.09 -4.72
C ILE A 36 -13.30 -16.65 -3.87
N ALA A 37 -14.00 -15.75 -3.18
CA ALA A 37 -15.10 -16.07 -2.28
C ALA A 37 -16.42 -16.13 -3.05
N ASP A 38 -17.27 -17.10 -2.69
CA ASP A 38 -18.68 -17.14 -3.06
C ASP A 38 -19.51 -16.58 -1.90
N PHE A 39 -20.49 -15.73 -2.19
CA PHE A 39 -21.32 -15.08 -1.18
C PHE A 39 -22.75 -15.61 -1.19
N THR A 40 -23.37 -15.62 -0.02
CA THR A 40 -24.80 -15.87 0.13
C THR A 40 -25.63 -14.61 -0.17
N GLU A 41 -26.91 -14.77 -0.53
CA GLU A 41 -27.83 -13.63 -0.70
C GLU A 41 -27.91 -12.77 0.58
N GLU A 42 -27.91 -13.41 1.75
CA GLU A 42 -27.92 -12.72 3.05
C GLU A 42 -26.70 -11.81 3.23
N GLU A 43 -25.49 -12.30 2.91
CA GLU A 43 -24.28 -11.50 3.01
C GLU A 43 -24.28 -10.30 2.04
N LEU A 44 -24.78 -10.49 0.83
CA LEU A 44 -24.84 -9.42 -0.18
C LEU A 44 -25.88 -8.36 0.19
N LEU A 45 -27.05 -8.77 0.67
CA LEU A 45 -28.08 -7.85 1.17
C LEU A 45 -27.58 -7.08 2.40
N ALA A 46 -26.85 -7.75 3.31
CA ALA A 46 -26.27 -7.10 4.48
C ALA A 46 -25.21 -6.06 4.13
N ASP A 47 -24.50 -6.23 3.01
CA ASP A 47 -23.51 -5.27 2.49
C ASP A 47 -24.14 -4.19 1.58
N GLY A 48 -25.47 -4.20 1.42
CA GLY A 48 -26.22 -3.17 0.71
C GLY A 48 -26.37 -3.38 -0.79
N VAL A 49 -26.16 -4.61 -1.31
CA VAL A 49 -26.47 -4.93 -2.71
C VAL A 49 -27.98 -4.95 -2.94
N ASP A 50 -28.43 -4.39 -4.07
CA ASP A 50 -29.86 -4.28 -4.39
C ASP A 50 -30.51 -5.65 -4.62
N ALA A 51 -31.65 -5.90 -3.97
CA ALA A 51 -32.33 -7.19 -4.02
C ALA A 51 -32.88 -7.54 -5.42
N ALA A 52 -33.17 -6.55 -6.28
CA ALA A 52 -33.60 -6.80 -7.65
C ALA A 52 -32.42 -7.15 -8.54
N GLU A 53 -31.25 -6.54 -8.33
CA GLU A 53 -29.99 -6.93 -8.98
C GLU A 53 -29.61 -8.37 -8.64
N LEU A 54 -29.60 -8.73 -7.34
CA LEU A 54 -29.25 -10.07 -6.87
C LEU A 54 -30.12 -11.17 -7.47
N ARG A 55 -31.41 -10.88 -7.67
CA ARG A 55 -32.39 -11.81 -8.24
C ARG A 55 -32.47 -11.73 -9.77
N GLY A 56 -31.67 -10.85 -10.37
CA GLY A 56 -31.55 -10.70 -11.80
C GLY A 56 -30.95 -11.96 -12.45
N PRO A 57 -31.35 -12.30 -13.69
CA PRO A 57 -30.78 -13.43 -14.39
C PRO A 57 -29.28 -13.20 -14.63
N GLY A 58 -28.46 -14.22 -14.37
CA GLY A 58 -27.02 -14.19 -14.64
C GLY A 58 -26.17 -13.52 -13.55
N TYR A 59 -26.74 -13.20 -12.39
CA TYR A 59 -25.94 -12.72 -11.26
C TYR A 59 -24.99 -13.80 -10.73
N VAL A 60 -23.71 -13.49 -10.63
CA VAL A 60 -22.64 -14.34 -10.10
C VAL A 60 -22.13 -13.73 -8.80
N ALA A 61 -22.38 -14.42 -7.69
CA ALA A 61 -22.05 -13.97 -6.34
C ALA A 61 -20.60 -14.26 -5.94
N ALA A 62 -19.62 -13.88 -6.77
CA ALA A 62 -18.21 -14.19 -6.54
C ALA A 62 -17.28 -12.98 -6.65
N LYS A 63 -16.27 -12.89 -5.75
CA LYS A 63 -15.27 -11.82 -5.74
C LYS A 63 -13.97 -12.26 -5.06
N GLY A 64 -12.84 -11.72 -5.52
CA GLY A 64 -11.62 -11.69 -4.70
C GLY A 64 -11.80 -10.73 -3.53
N PHE A 65 -12.32 -11.21 -2.40
CA PHE A 65 -12.70 -10.37 -1.27
C PHE A 65 -11.52 -10.06 -0.34
N LEU A 66 -11.30 -8.78 -0.01
CA LEU A 66 -10.31 -8.37 0.98
C LEU A 66 -10.93 -8.19 2.37
N ALA A 67 -10.69 -9.15 3.25
CA ALA A 67 -11.15 -9.05 4.64
C ALA A 67 -10.46 -7.90 5.40
N GLY A 68 -11.25 -7.17 6.19
CA GLY A 68 -10.77 -6.06 7.01
C GLY A 68 -10.38 -4.82 6.22
N ALA A 69 -10.91 -4.61 5.01
CA ALA A 69 -10.68 -3.41 4.21
C ALA A 69 -11.32 -2.14 4.83
N ASP A 70 -12.26 -2.33 5.75
CA ASP A 70 -12.88 -1.30 6.57
C ASP A 70 -11.99 -0.82 7.73
N ARG A 71 -10.94 -1.56 8.11
CA ARG A 71 -10.13 -1.23 9.29
C ARG A 71 -8.99 -0.29 8.97
N PHE A 72 -8.80 0.73 9.83
CA PHE A 72 -7.70 1.69 9.66
C PHE A 72 -7.27 2.35 10.97
N GLU A 73 -5.96 2.31 11.27
CA GLU A 73 -5.36 2.93 12.46
C GLU A 73 -5.14 4.44 12.29
N HIS A 74 -6.23 5.14 12.05
CA HIS A 74 -6.29 6.56 11.69
C HIS A 74 -5.46 7.52 12.55
N GLU A 75 -5.48 7.38 13.87
CA GLU A 75 -4.71 8.24 14.79
C GLU A 75 -3.19 8.11 14.60
N LEU A 76 -2.67 6.94 14.15
CA LEU A 76 -1.23 6.79 13.85
C LEU A 76 -0.81 7.75 12.72
N PHE A 77 -1.72 7.99 11.79
CA PHE A 77 -1.55 8.84 10.63
C PHE A 77 -2.15 10.24 10.85
N GLY A 78 -2.55 10.59 12.08
CA GLY A 78 -3.03 11.93 12.42
C GLY A 78 -4.36 12.31 11.74
N PHE A 79 -5.25 11.34 11.53
CA PHE A 79 -6.64 11.60 11.17
C PHE A 79 -7.53 11.42 12.40
N ASN A 80 -8.60 12.21 12.51
CA ASN A 80 -9.68 11.97 13.46
C ASN A 80 -10.69 10.94 12.92
N ALA A 81 -11.65 10.51 13.75
CA ALA A 81 -12.61 9.46 13.37
C ALA A 81 -13.53 9.87 12.21
N THR A 82 -13.93 11.14 12.13
CA THR A 82 -14.79 11.67 11.06
C THR A 82 -14.05 11.69 9.72
N GLU A 83 -12.81 12.16 9.72
CA GLU A 83 -11.94 12.16 8.54
C GLU A 83 -11.64 10.74 8.07
N ALA A 84 -11.32 9.84 9.01
CA ALA A 84 -11.05 8.45 8.70
C ALA A 84 -12.25 7.75 8.06
N ALA A 85 -13.47 8.03 8.53
CA ALA A 85 -14.70 7.53 7.93
C ALA A 85 -14.94 8.10 6.52
N ALA A 86 -14.54 9.35 6.26
CA ALA A 86 -14.61 9.99 4.95
C ALA A 86 -13.52 9.55 3.98
N LEU A 87 -12.36 9.14 4.50
CA LEU A 87 -11.18 8.76 3.72
C LEU A 87 -11.48 7.52 2.89
N ASP A 88 -11.17 7.50 1.60
CA ASP A 88 -11.42 6.31 0.79
C ASP A 88 -10.59 5.10 1.30
N PRO A 89 -11.17 3.87 1.36
CA PRO A 89 -10.46 2.68 1.84
C PRO A 89 -9.11 2.41 1.16
N GLN A 90 -8.94 2.81 -0.11
CA GLN A 90 -7.67 2.71 -0.81
C GLN A 90 -6.59 3.61 -0.20
N HIS A 91 -6.94 4.85 0.22
CA HIS A 91 -6.01 5.75 0.90
C HIS A 91 -5.59 5.18 2.25
N ARG A 92 -6.57 4.71 3.02
CA ARG A 92 -6.36 4.07 4.34
C ARG A 92 -5.35 2.93 4.24
N LEU A 93 -5.62 1.98 3.34
CA LEU A 93 -4.82 0.78 3.20
C LEU A 93 -3.44 1.06 2.58
N LEU A 94 -3.32 2.04 1.69
CA LEU A 94 -2.02 2.43 1.14
C LEU A 94 -1.11 3.05 2.20
N LEU A 95 -1.64 3.82 3.16
CA LEU A 95 -0.86 4.35 4.29
C LEU A 95 -0.29 3.24 5.18
N GLU A 96 -1.13 2.27 5.59
CA GLU A 96 -0.67 1.11 6.37
C GLU A 96 0.30 0.21 5.60
N THR A 97 0.05 0.03 4.29
CA THR A 97 0.92 -0.77 3.43
C THR A 97 2.27 -0.09 3.22
N ALA A 98 2.31 1.24 3.05
CA ALA A 98 3.55 1.99 2.89
C ALA A 98 4.40 1.94 4.16
N TRP A 99 3.77 2.13 5.32
CA TRP A 99 4.41 1.95 6.62
C TRP A 99 5.06 0.57 6.74
N SER A 100 4.27 -0.48 6.47
CA SER A 100 4.73 -1.87 6.56
C SER A 100 5.87 -2.18 5.58
N ALA A 101 5.81 -1.64 4.36
CA ALA A 101 6.82 -1.88 3.34
C ALA A 101 8.16 -1.22 3.71
N LEU A 102 8.13 -0.02 4.31
CA LEU A 102 9.31 0.66 4.83
C LEU A 102 9.92 -0.11 6.02
N GLU A 103 9.08 -0.59 6.95
CA GLU A 103 9.57 -1.43 8.06
C GLU A 103 10.16 -2.77 7.60
N ASP A 104 9.59 -3.37 6.56
CA ASP A 104 10.11 -4.60 5.93
C ASP A 104 11.48 -4.35 5.27
N ALA A 105 11.68 -3.18 4.67
CA ALA A 105 12.99 -2.72 4.19
C ALA A 105 13.97 -2.36 5.32
N GLY A 106 13.52 -2.27 6.57
CA GLY A 106 14.33 -1.87 7.71
C GLY A 106 14.55 -0.35 7.82
N TYR A 107 13.64 0.45 7.25
CA TYR A 107 13.62 1.91 7.37
C TYR A 107 12.54 2.38 8.34
N ASP A 108 12.85 3.41 9.13
CA ASP A 108 11.86 4.12 9.92
C ASP A 108 10.85 4.80 8.98
N PRO A 109 9.55 4.46 9.03
CA PRO A 109 8.54 5.02 8.14
C PRO A 109 8.36 6.54 8.24
N ARG A 110 8.83 7.18 9.33
CA ARG A 110 8.78 8.63 9.53
C ARG A 110 10.09 9.33 9.19
N ARG A 111 11.15 8.56 8.92
CA ARG A 111 12.52 9.05 8.72
C ARG A 111 13.21 8.24 7.63
N ALA A 112 12.50 7.99 6.53
CA ALA A 112 13.06 7.32 5.37
C ALA A 112 14.27 8.12 4.83
N PRO A 113 15.32 7.45 4.33
CA PRO A 113 16.54 8.12 3.91
C PRO A 113 16.34 8.94 2.64
N GLY A 114 17.15 10.00 2.52
CA GLY A 114 17.27 10.79 1.28
C GLY A 114 15.94 11.32 0.76
N ARG A 115 15.88 11.54 -0.55
CA ARG A 115 14.63 11.93 -1.21
C ARG A 115 13.85 10.66 -1.55
N THR A 116 12.82 10.35 -0.77
CA THR A 116 11.96 9.18 -1.02
C THR A 116 10.78 9.57 -1.94
N GLY A 117 10.71 8.98 -3.13
CA GLY A 117 9.60 9.17 -4.08
C GLY A 117 8.41 8.25 -3.82
N VAL A 118 7.22 8.66 -4.25
CA VAL A 118 5.95 7.91 -4.11
C VAL A 118 5.26 7.83 -5.46
N TYR A 119 5.06 6.60 -5.94
CA TYR A 119 4.43 6.30 -7.22
C TYR A 119 3.32 5.28 -6.97
N VAL A 120 2.08 5.75 -6.89
CA VAL A 120 0.94 4.89 -6.54
C VAL A 120 -0.21 5.09 -7.51
N GLY A 121 -1.12 4.13 -7.54
CA GLY A 121 -2.36 4.25 -8.31
C GLY A 121 -3.51 3.55 -7.59
N GLY A 122 -4.71 3.91 -7.99
CA GLY A 122 -5.96 3.45 -7.40
C GLY A 122 -7.12 3.45 -8.39
N GLY A 123 -8.11 2.60 -8.15
CA GLY A 123 -9.33 2.54 -8.94
C GLY A 123 -10.35 3.63 -8.56
N PRO A 124 -11.37 3.87 -9.39
CA PRO A 124 -12.57 4.57 -8.94
C PRO A 124 -13.31 3.74 -7.87
N THR A 125 -14.01 4.39 -6.94
CA THR A 125 -14.81 3.68 -5.92
C THR A 125 -16.21 4.27 -5.82
N GLU A 126 -17.18 3.44 -5.42
CA GLU A 126 -18.50 3.95 -5.05
C GLU A 126 -18.42 4.82 -3.79
N HIS A 127 -17.48 4.51 -2.89
CA HIS A 127 -17.20 5.28 -1.68
C HIS A 127 -16.94 6.75 -2.01
N SER A 128 -16.05 7.01 -2.99
CA SER A 128 -15.71 8.37 -3.37
C SER A 128 -16.93 9.09 -3.94
N VAL A 129 -17.71 8.44 -4.80
CA VAL A 129 -18.91 9.06 -5.38
C VAL A 129 -19.95 9.34 -4.29
N ALA A 130 -20.20 8.40 -3.39
CA ALA A 130 -21.14 8.54 -2.29
C ALA A 130 -20.75 9.70 -1.36
N ALA A 131 -19.48 9.80 -0.97
CA ALA A 131 -18.98 10.90 -0.16
C ALA A 131 -19.20 12.27 -0.82
N GLN A 132 -18.95 12.38 -2.13
CA GLN A 132 -19.09 13.63 -2.89
C GLN A 132 -20.53 14.15 -2.98
N VAL A 133 -21.52 13.26 -2.85
CA VAL A 133 -22.94 13.62 -2.89
C VAL A 133 -23.59 13.65 -1.50
N ASP A 134 -22.88 13.21 -0.46
CA ASP A 134 -23.33 13.26 0.92
C ASP A 134 -23.31 14.70 1.45
N ARG A 135 -24.50 15.27 1.63
CA ARG A 135 -24.67 16.64 2.13
C ARG A 135 -24.22 16.80 3.58
N GLY A 136 -24.45 15.80 4.43
CA GLY A 136 -24.08 15.85 5.85
C GLY A 136 -22.57 15.79 6.05
N LEU A 137 -21.87 14.99 5.24
CA LEU A 137 -20.41 14.94 5.22
C LEU A 137 -19.82 16.24 4.68
N ARG A 138 -20.39 16.78 3.60
CA ARG A 138 -19.96 18.06 3.03
C ARG A 138 -20.23 19.24 3.95
N SER A 139 -21.29 19.21 4.75
CA SER A 139 -21.56 20.23 5.77
C SER A 139 -20.52 20.18 6.90
N ARG A 140 -20.13 18.99 7.33
CA ARG A 140 -19.18 18.80 8.45
C ARG A 140 -17.72 19.07 8.08
N LEU A 141 -17.29 18.61 6.91
CA LEU A 141 -15.89 18.70 6.47
C LEU A 141 -15.67 19.78 5.41
N GLY A 142 -16.71 20.24 4.73
CA GLY A 142 -16.57 21.07 3.55
C GLY A 142 -16.31 20.27 2.27
N PRO A 143 -16.75 20.77 1.10
CA PRO A 143 -16.68 20.05 -0.17
C PRO A 143 -15.24 19.77 -0.64
N MET A 144 -14.30 20.65 -0.32
CA MET A 144 -12.89 20.46 -0.69
C MET A 144 -12.24 19.32 0.10
N HIS A 145 -12.46 19.24 1.41
CA HIS A 145 -11.92 18.12 2.21
C HIS A 145 -12.47 16.78 1.76
N VAL A 146 -13.78 16.70 1.51
CA VAL A 146 -14.39 15.48 0.97
C VAL A 146 -13.70 15.04 -0.31
N ARG A 147 -13.35 15.97 -1.21
CA ARG A 147 -12.53 15.67 -2.40
C ARG A 147 -11.12 15.22 -2.07
N VAL A 148 -10.40 15.91 -1.21
CA VAL A 148 -9.03 15.54 -0.86
C VAL A 148 -8.96 14.15 -0.20
N PHE A 149 -9.97 13.78 0.58
CA PHE A 149 -10.04 12.47 1.26
C PHE A 149 -10.49 11.31 0.38
N THR A 150 -11.16 11.58 -0.75
CA THR A 150 -11.79 10.52 -1.54
C THR A 150 -11.31 10.42 -2.98
N ASP A 151 -10.74 11.48 -3.53
CA ASP A 151 -10.27 11.47 -4.90
C ASP A 151 -8.90 10.80 -4.98
N ARG A 152 -8.81 9.81 -5.87
CA ARG A 152 -7.59 9.05 -6.16
C ARG A 152 -6.41 9.94 -6.56
N GLU A 153 -6.65 11.16 -7.05
CA GLU A 153 -5.61 12.15 -7.33
C GLU A 153 -4.64 12.33 -6.15
N PHE A 154 -5.15 12.32 -4.91
CA PHE A 154 -4.39 12.63 -3.70
C PHE A 154 -3.70 11.43 -3.05
N LEU A 155 -3.76 10.24 -3.67
CA LEU A 155 -3.15 9.02 -3.10
C LEU A 155 -1.66 9.20 -2.76
N ALA A 156 -0.86 9.63 -3.75
CA ALA A 156 0.58 9.83 -3.54
C ALA A 156 0.87 10.97 -2.55
N GLY A 157 0.10 12.05 -2.64
CA GLY A 157 0.22 13.21 -1.76
C GLY A 157 0.00 12.87 -0.29
N TRP A 158 -1.02 12.08 0.03
CA TRP A 158 -1.29 11.64 1.41
C TRP A 158 -0.17 10.78 1.99
N LEU A 159 0.38 9.86 1.19
CA LEU A 159 1.53 9.05 1.61
C LEU A 159 2.75 9.93 1.88
N SER A 160 3.02 10.87 0.97
CA SER A 160 4.17 11.78 1.10
C SER A 160 4.05 12.68 2.32
N TYR A 161 2.86 13.25 2.53
CA TYR A 161 2.58 14.14 3.65
C TYR A 161 2.61 13.41 5.00
N ARG A 162 1.96 12.25 5.13
CA ARG A 162 1.84 11.54 6.42
C ARG A 162 3.10 10.78 6.82
N LEU A 163 4.00 10.48 5.87
CA LEU A 163 5.26 9.76 6.10
C LEU A 163 6.51 10.64 5.94
N ASP A 164 6.33 11.95 5.74
CA ASP A 164 7.42 12.93 5.54
C ASP A 164 8.38 12.57 4.38
N LEU A 165 7.82 12.20 3.22
CA LEU A 165 8.58 11.78 2.04
C LEU A 165 8.71 12.94 1.05
N THR A 166 9.95 13.27 0.69
CA THR A 166 10.29 14.53 -0.02
C THR A 166 10.75 14.35 -1.47
N GLY A 167 10.65 13.14 -2.01
CA GLY A 167 10.90 12.85 -3.43
C GLY A 167 9.69 13.16 -4.33
N PRO A 168 9.76 12.81 -5.64
CA PRO A 168 8.62 12.97 -6.54
C PRO A 168 7.40 12.19 -6.05
N SER A 169 6.22 12.80 -6.12
CA SER A 169 4.96 12.24 -5.61
C SER A 169 3.90 12.24 -6.71
N LEU A 170 3.57 11.06 -7.23
CA LEU A 170 2.77 10.90 -8.44
C LEU A 170 1.71 9.81 -8.28
N THR A 171 0.46 10.20 -8.54
CA THR A 171 -0.61 9.25 -8.80
C THR A 171 -0.64 8.91 -10.29
N VAL A 172 -0.46 7.64 -10.65
CA VAL A 172 -0.45 7.15 -12.05
C VAL A 172 -1.70 6.32 -12.34
N GLN A 173 -2.25 6.41 -13.55
CA GLN A 173 -3.49 5.75 -13.95
C GLN A 173 -3.41 5.23 -15.38
N THR A 174 -3.39 3.89 -15.55
CA THR A 174 -3.32 3.23 -16.87
C THR A 174 -4.27 2.03 -16.99
N GLY A 175 -5.32 1.96 -16.15
CA GLY A 175 -6.22 0.81 -16.07
C GLY A 175 -5.56 -0.38 -15.37
N CYS A 176 -5.74 -1.60 -15.87
CA CYS A 176 -5.20 -2.82 -15.24
C CYS A 176 -3.66 -2.84 -15.11
N SER A 177 -2.94 -2.07 -15.93
CA SER A 177 -1.48 -1.93 -15.86
C SER A 177 -0.99 -0.90 -14.82
N THR A 178 -1.90 -0.22 -14.10
CA THR A 178 -1.59 0.93 -13.25
C THR A 178 -0.42 0.70 -12.29
N SER A 179 -0.51 -0.29 -11.41
CA SER A 179 0.54 -0.53 -10.41
C SER A 179 1.84 -1.11 -10.95
N LEU A 180 1.88 -1.66 -12.17
CA LEU A 180 3.15 -2.01 -12.80
C LEU A 180 3.77 -0.80 -13.52
N THR A 181 2.92 0.12 -14.00
CA THR A 181 3.36 1.41 -14.55
C THR A 181 4.02 2.26 -13.46
N THR A 182 3.47 2.28 -12.24
CA THR A 182 4.09 3.01 -11.12
C THR A 182 5.48 2.48 -10.80
N VAL A 183 5.69 1.16 -10.86
CA VAL A 183 7.02 0.52 -10.72
C VAL A 183 7.96 0.96 -11.84
N HIS A 184 7.50 0.95 -13.10
CA HIS A 184 8.30 1.45 -14.23
C HIS A 184 8.76 2.90 -14.01
N VAL A 185 7.84 3.80 -13.65
CA VAL A 185 8.15 5.22 -13.41
C VAL A 185 9.11 5.39 -12.22
N ALA A 186 8.91 4.66 -11.13
CA ALA A 186 9.80 4.68 -9.96
C ALA A 186 11.22 4.21 -10.30
N VAL A 187 11.35 3.15 -11.10
CA VAL A 187 12.65 2.66 -11.60
C VAL A 187 13.33 3.75 -12.42
N GLN A 188 12.63 4.40 -13.36
CA GLN A 188 13.21 5.48 -14.16
C GLN A 188 13.67 6.66 -13.30
N ALA A 189 12.88 7.06 -12.29
CA ALA A 189 13.23 8.15 -11.41
C ALA A 189 14.48 7.86 -10.54
N LEU A 190 14.60 6.63 -10.02
CA LEU A 190 15.79 6.20 -9.28
C LEU A 190 17.05 6.22 -10.16
N LEU A 191 16.95 5.70 -11.39
CA LEU A 191 18.05 5.67 -12.34
C LEU A 191 18.42 7.06 -12.88
N ALA A 192 17.46 7.98 -12.93
CA ALA A 192 17.68 9.38 -13.26
C ALA A 192 18.23 10.22 -12.08
N GLY A 193 18.29 9.65 -10.86
CA GLY A 193 18.73 10.36 -9.66
C GLY A 193 17.72 11.37 -9.13
N GLU A 194 16.44 11.23 -9.48
CA GLU A 194 15.37 12.09 -8.96
C GLU A 194 14.99 11.76 -7.51
N CYS A 195 15.26 10.52 -7.08
CA CYS A 195 15.08 10.03 -5.72
C CYS A 195 16.16 8.99 -5.36
N ASP A 196 16.28 8.70 -4.07
CA ASP A 196 17.24 7.72 -3.52
C ASP A 196 16.54 6.43 -3.09
N LEU A 197 15.25 6.55 -2.77
CA LEU A 197 14.34 5.48 -2.39
C LEU A 197 13.00 5.74 -3.08
N ALA A 198 12.26 4.70 -3.45
CA ALA A 198 10.93 4.88 -4.03
C ALA A 198 9.92 3.84 -3.51
N LEU A 199 8.74 4.31 -3.14
CA LEU A 199 7.55 3.48 -2.95
C LEU A 199 6.79 3.36 -4.27
N ALA A 200 6.52 2.14 -4.71
CA ALA A 200 5.78 1.89 -5.93
C ALA A 200 4.72 0.80 -5.76
N GLY A 201 3.53 1.00 -6.33
CA GLY A 201 2.49 -0.03 -6.39
C GLY A 201 1.10 0.56 -6.57
N GLY A 202 0.11 0.04 -5.84
CA GLY A 202 -1.26 0.55 -5.92
C GLY A 202 -2.28 -0.27 -5.13
N ALA A 203 -3.52 0.23 -5.14
CA ALA A 203 -4.68 -0.39 -4.50
C ALA A 203 -5.85 -0.49 -5.47
N SER A 204 -6.77 -1.41 -5.19
CA SER A 204 -8.11 -1.45 -5.76
C SER A 204 -9.02 -2.04 -4.70
N ILE A 205 -9.97 -1.25 -4.20
CA ILE A 205 -10.89 -1.67 -3.15
C ILE A 205 -12.28 -1.19 -3.57
N ASP A 206 -13.15 -2.11 -3.93
CA ASP A 206 -14.52 -1.74 -4.25
C ASP A 206 -15.33 -1.53 -2.96
N SER A 207 -16.26 -0.58 -3.02
CA SER A 207 -17.36 -0.42 -2.08
C SER A 207 -18.66 -0.62 -2.85
N PRO A 208 -19.68 -1.31 -2.31
CA PRO A 208 -19.64 -2.19 -1.13
C PRO A 208 -18.59 -3.30 -1.25
N TYR A 209 -18.08 -3.77 -0.12
CA TYR A 209 -16.93 -4.67 -0.07
C TYR A 209 -17.29 -6.09 -0.55
N LYS A 210 -18.51 -6.56 -0.26
CA LYS A 210 -19.10 -7.79 -0.78
C LYS A 210 -20.07 -7.46 -1.91
N ARG A 211 -19.64 -7.70 -3.14
CA ARG A 211 -20.47 -7.57 -4.35
C ARG A 211 -20.09 -8.66 -5.35
N GLY A 212 -21.07 -9.13 -6.10
CA GLY A 212 -20.87 -9.99 -7.27
C GLY A 212 -20.84 -9.19 -8.55
N TYR A 213 -21.34 -9.78 -9.63
CA TYR A 213 -21.55 -9.08 -10.90
C TYR A 213 -22.62 -9.78 -11.72
N VAL A 214 -23.20 -9.08 -12.69
CA VAL A 214 -24.08 -9.68 -13.68
C VAL A 214 -23.24 -10.19 -14.85
N TYR A 215 -23.33 -11.48 -15.15
CA TYR A 215 -22.68 -12.07 -16.31
C TYR A 215 -23.35 -11.60 -17.61
N GLU A 216 -22.53 -11.11 -18.53
CA GLU A 216 -22.96 -10.71 -19.87
C GLU A 216 -22.22 -11.55 -20.92
N PRO A 217 -22.94 -12.30 -21.78
CA PRO A 217 -22.31 -13.03 -22.88
C PRO A 217 -21.47 -12.11 -23.78
N GLY A 218 -20.20 -12.46 -23.96
CA GLY A 218 -19.23 -11.64 -24.72
C GLY A 218 -18.56 -10.52 -23.92
N GLY A 219 -18.94 -10.34 -22.65
CA GLY A 219 -18.22 -9.51 -21.70
C GLY A 219 -16.95 -10.16 -21.17
N ILE A 220 -16.26 -9.45 -20.26
CA ILE A 220 -14.98 -9.91 -19.69
C ILE A 220 -15.15 -10.81 -18.45
N HIS A 221 -16.34 -10.84 -17.87
CA HIS A 221 -16.61 -11.53 -16.61
C HIS A 221 -16.91 -13.01 -16.80
N SER A 222 -16.39 -13.85 -15.90
CA SER A 222 -16.60 -15.30 -15.95
C SER A 222 -18.06 -15.67 -15.64
N PRO A 223 -18.65 -16.68 -16.28
CA PRO A 223 -20.01 -17.12 -15.97
C PRO A 223 -20.12 -17.93 -14.66
N ASP A 224 -19.00 -18.42 -14.12
CA ASP A 224 -18.94 -19.38 -13.01
C ASP A 224 -18.19 -18.86 -11.77
N GLY A 225 -17.80 -17.58 -11.77
CA GLY A 225 -17.08 -17.01 -10.62
C GLY A 225 -15.64 -17.50 -10.47
N ARG A 226 -14.98 -17.93 -11.55
CA ARG A 226 -13.58 -18.38 -11.50
C ARG A 226 -12.72 -17.79 -12.63
N CYS A 227 -11.53 -17.33 -12.26
CA CYS A 227 -10.48 -17.03 -13.23
C CYS A 227 -9.73 -18.31 -13.62
N ARG A 228 -9.70 -18.61 -14.92
CA ARG A 228 -9.03 -19.81 -15.47
C ARG A 228 -8.01 -19.43 -16.55
N PRO A 229 -6.98 -18.65 -16.21
CA PRO A 229 -5.98 -18.23 -17.18
C PRO A 229 -5.36 -19.45 -17.85
N PHE A 230 -5.39 -19.44 -19.18
CA PHE A 230 -4.73 -20.45 -20.01
C PHE A 230 -5.32 -21.87 -19.93
N ASP A 231 -6.52 -22.04 -19.38
CA ASP A 231 -7.26 -23.31 -19.40
C ASP A 231 -8.13 -23.43 -20.67
N GLU A 232 -8.42 -24.65 -21.13
CA GLU A 232 -9.37 -24.87 -22.23
C GLU A 232 -10.78 -24.30 -21.95
N LYS A 233 -11.14 -24.13 -20.67
CA LYS A 233 -12.42 -23.56 -20.22
C LYS A 233 -12.30 -22.10 -19.77
N ALA A 234 -11.24 -21.39 -20.17
CA ALA A 234 -11.12 -19.95 -19.99
C ALA A 234 -12.37 -19.22 -20.54
N ALA A 235 -13.12 -18.55 -19.66
CA ALA A 235 -14.42 -17.95 -20.00
C ALA A 235 -14.63 -16.54 -19.41
N GLY A 236 -13.60 -15.95 -18.81
CA GLY A 236 -13.64 -14.62 -18.21
C GLY A 236 -12.87 -14.52 -16.90
N MET A 237 -12.95 -13.33 -16.30
CA MET A 237 -12.31 -12.98 -15.04
C MET A 237 -13.33 -12.69 -13.92
N VAL A 238 -12.86 -12.70 -12.70
CA VAL A 238 -13.57 -12.28 -11.49
C VAL A 238 -12.85 -11.06 -10.92
N GLY A 239 -13.57 -10.00 -10.60
CA GLY A 239 -12.99 -8.82 -9.95
C GLY A 239 -12.50 -9.14 -8.53
N GLY A 240 -11.55 -8.37 -8.02
CA GLY A 240 -11.08 -8.52 -6.65
C GLY A 240 -10.46 -7.26 -6.08
N ASP A 241 -10.35 -7.26 -4.76
CA ASP A 241 -9.77 -6.20 -3.96
C ASP A 241 -8.34 -6.54 -3.55
N GLY A 242 -7.47 -5.54 -3.49
CA GLY A 242 -6.13 -5.73 -2.94
C GLY A 242 -5.31 -4.45 -2.93
N VAL A 243 -4.22 -4.51 -2.18
CA VAL A 243 -3.23 -3.43 -2.06
C VAL A 243 -1.84 -4.04 -1.99
N GLY A 244 -0.87 -3.40 -2.64
CA GLY A 244 0.52 -3.80 -2.55
C GLY A 244 1.46 -2.63 -2.85
N LEU A 245 2.60 -2.62 -2.18
CA LEU A 245 3.70 -1.68 -2.40
C LEU A 245 5.04 -2.41 -2.30
N VAL A 246 5.99 -1.97 -3.13
CA VAL A 246 7.41 -2.32 -3.06
C VAL A 246 8.23 -1.07 -2.71
N VAL A 247 9.30 -1.26 -1.96
CA VAL A 247 10.35 -0.27 -1.72
C VAL A 247 11.50 -0.58 -2.66
N LEU A 248 11.86 0.41 -3.48
CA LEU A 248 12.86 0.31 -4.53
C LEU A 248 14.06 1.18 -4.21
N ARG A 249 15.25 0.69 -4.52
CA ARG A 249 16.52 1.40 -4.36
C ARG A 249 17.46 1.06 -5.50
N ARG A 250 18.37 1.97 -5.90
CA ARG A 250 19.46 1.61 -6.82
C ARG A 250 20.22 0.41 -6.24
N LEU A 251 20.54 -0.58 -7.08
CA LEU A 251 21.15 -1.83 -6.63
C LEU A 251 22.50 -1.57 -5.95
N GLU A 252 23.31 -0.68 -6.51
CA GLU A 252 24.61 -0.30 -5.95
C GLU A 252 24.48 0.25 -4.53
N ASP A 253 23.56 1.20 -4.30
CA ASP A 253 23.31 1.80 -2.99
C ASP A 253 22.73 0.77 -2.01
N ALA A 254 21.84 -0.11 -2.46
CA ALA A 254 21.27 -1.17 -1.63
C ALA A 254 22.34 -2.17 -1.16
N VAL A 255 23.31 -2.48 -2.02
CA VAL A 255 24.44 -3.35 -1.66
C VAL A 255 25.41 -2.62 -0.73
N GLU A 256 25.73 -1.35 -1.01
CA GLU A 256 26.63 -0.54 -0.18
C GLU A 256 26.11 -0.38 1.25
N ASP A 257 24.81 -0.09 1.40
CA ASP A 257 24.17 0.09 2.71
C ASP A 257 23.75 -1.22 3.38
N GLY A 258 23.91 -2.36 2.71
CA GLY A 258 23.56 -3.67 3.24
C GLY A 258 22.05 -3.88 3.43
N ASP A 259 21.23 -3.34 2.53
CA ASP A 259 19.78 -3.52 2.53
C ASP A 259 19.39 -4.99 2.25
N PRO A 260 18.25 -5.46 2.80
CA PRO A 260 17.74 -6.80 2.50
C PRO A 260 17.12 -6.85 1.10
N ILE A 261 17.82 -7.39 0.10
CA ILE A 261 17.33 -7.46 -1.29
C ILE A 261 16.48 -8.73 -1.52
N TYR A 262 15.24 -8.59 -2.00
CA TYR A 262 14.38 -9.72 -2.38
C TYR A 262 14.70 -10.23 -3.78
N ALA A 263 14.76 -9.31 -4.73
CA ALA A 263 15.04 -9.52 -6.15
C ALA A 263 15.56 -8.22 -6.76
N VAL A 264 16.09 -8.31 -7.97
CA VAL A 264 16.59 -7.17 -8.75
C VAL A 264 15.68 -6.95 -9.95
N VAL A 265 15.20 -5.73 -10.12
CA VAL A 265 14.58 -5.24 -11.35
C VAL A 265 15.71 -4.86 -12.31
N ARG A 266 15.91 -5.70 -13.34
CA ARG A 266 16.96 -5.52 -14.34
C ARG A 266 16.55 -4.62 -15.48
N GLY A 267 15.27 -4.62 -15.84
CA GLY A 267 14.75 -3.82 -16.93
C GLY A 267 13.24 -3.68 -16.84
N THR A 268 12.73 -2.57 -17.36
CA THR A 268 11.29 -2.30 -17.45
C THR A 268 11.01 -1.58 -18.77
N ALA A 269 9.83 -1.80 -19.35
CA ALA A 269 9.35 -1.03 -20.49
C ALA A 269 7.84 -0.83 -20.41
N ALA A 270 7.38 0.28 -20.99
CA ALA A 270 5.97 0.63 -21.12
C ALA A 270 5.69 1.09 -22.56
N THR A 271 4.74 0.43 -23.23
CA THR A 271 4.34 0.74 -24.61
C THR A 271 2.84 1.03 -24.67
N ASN A 272 2.34 1.45 -25.84
CA ASN A 272 0.90 1.53 -26.11
C ASN A 272 0.54 0.90 -27.47
N ASP A 273 -0.56 0.16 -27.51
CA ASP A 273 -1.05 -0.52 -28.72
C ASP A 273 -1.43 0.45 -29.86
N GLY A 274 -1.76 1.70 -29.55
CA GLY A 274 -2.25 2.67 -30.53
C GLY A 274 -3.52 2.19 -31.21
N MET A 275 -3.59 2.38 -32.54
CA MET A 275 -4.74 1.99 -33.37
C MET A 275 -4.64 0.57 -33.95
N ALA A 276 -3.52 -0.14 -33.77
CA ALA A 276 -3.26 -1.44 -34.41
C ALA A 276 -3.97 -2.61 -33.69
N ARG A 277 -5.29 -2.47 -33.49
CA ARG A 277 -6.15 -3.39 -32.76
C ARG A 277 -7.60 -3.23 -33.20
N VAL A 278 -8.42 -4.25 -32.98
CA VAL A 278 -9.81 -4.29 -33.48
C VAL A 278 -10.77 -3.30 -32.81
N GLY A 279 -10.39 -2.75 -31.66
CA GLY A 279 -11.18 -1.76 -30.93
C GLY A 279 -10.40 -1.18 -29.74
N PHE A 280 -10.93 -0.13 -29.11
CA PHE A 280 -10.25 0.58 -28.01
C PHE A 280 -9.89 -0.34 -26.83
N THR A 281 -10.79 -1.27 -26.48
CA THR A 281 -10.62 -2.19 -25.36
C THR A 281 -9.95 -3.51 -25.75
N ALA A 282 -9.66 -3.70 -27.04
CA ALA A 282 -9.04 -4.93 -27.52
C ALA A 282 -7.52 -4.89 -27.27
N PRO A 283 -6.89 -6.02 -26.92
CA PRO A 283 -5.45 -6.10 -26.78
C PRO A 283 -4.74 -6.08 -28.15
N GLY A 284 -3.57 -5.43 -28.22
CA GLY A 284 -2.68 -5.46 -29.39
C GLY A 284 -1.50 -6.40 -29.22
N VAL A 285 -1.24 -7.26 -30.23
CA VAL A 285 -0.10 -8.20 -30.21
C VAL A 285 1.23 -7.43 -30.27
N ASP A 286 1.36 -6.49 -31.21
CA ASP A 286 2.62 -5.79 -31.46
C ASP A 286 3.07 -4.94 -30.26
N GLY A 287 2.13 -4.24 -29.61
CA GLY A 287 2.42 -3.43 -28.42
C GLY A 287 2.90 -4.28 -27.26
N GLN A 288 2.29 -5.45 -27.04
CA GLN A 288 2.71 -6.40 -26.01
C GLN A 288 4.09 -7.00 -26.29
N THR A 289 4.32 -7.44 -27.53
CA THR A 289 5.63 -7.96 -27.95
C THR A 289 6.72 -6.90 -27.77
N ALA A 290 6.45 -5.65 -28.16
CA ALA A 290 7.39 -4.53 -27.98
C ALA A 290 7.72 -4.30 -26.50
N ALA A 291 6.72 -4.26 -25.62
CA ALA A 291 6.96 -4.09 -24.18
C ALA A 291 7.86 -5.19 -23.60
N ILE A 292 7.66 -6.44 -24.02
CA ILE A 292 8.53 -7.55 -23.61
C ILE A 292 9.95 -7.31 -24.14
N VAL A 293 10.12 -7.20 -25.45
CA VAL A 293 11.44 -7.09 -26.08
C VAL A 293 12.23 -5.90 -25.54
N GLU A 294 11.60 -4.74 -25.39
CA GLU A 294 12.24 -3.53 -24.87
C GLU A 294 12.67 -3.67 -23.41
N ALA A 295 11.87 -4.32 -22.56
CA ALA A 295 12.24 -4.53 -21.15
C ALA A 295 13.44 -5.47 -21.00
N TRP A 296 13.51 -6.53 -21.81
CA TRP A 296 14.65 -7.45 -21.85
C TRP A 296 15.90 -6.79 -22.43
N ALA A 297 15.76 -6.01 -23.50
CA ALA A 297 16.84 -5.20 -24.05
C ALA A 297 17.38 -4.18 -23.04
N ALA A 298 16.49 -3.51 -22.29
CA ALA A 298 16.86 -2.59 -21.22
C ALA A 298 17.61 -3.31 -20.08
N ALA A 299 17.33 -4.59 -19.84
CA ALA A 299 18.05 -5.43 -18.89
C ALA A 299 19.44 -5.90 -19.38
N GLY A 300 19.72 -5.74 -20.67
CA GLY A 300 20.89 -6.35 -21.32
C GLY A 300 20.83 -7.88 -21.35
N LEU A 301 19.60 -8.44 -21.42
CA LEU A 301 19.30 -9.87 -21.41
C LEU A 301 18.37 -10.22 -22.58
N GLU A 302 18.26 -11.49 -22.92
CA GLU A 302 17.35 -11.97 -23.96
C GLU A 302 16.12 -12.66 -23.34
N PRO A 303 14.90 -12.49 -23.89
CA PRO A 303 13.70 -13.20 -23.42
C PRO A 303 13.88 -14.72 -23.34
N SER A 304 14.72 -15.29 -24.20
CA SER A 304 15.04 -16.72 -24.19
C SER A 304 15.70 -17.23 -22.90
N GLU A 305 16.23 -16.33 -22.07
CA GLU A 305 16.86 -16.64 -20.79
C GLU A 305 15.86 -16.76 -19.64
N ALA A 306 14.60 -16.32 -19.82
CA ALA A 306 13.59 -16.42 -18.77
C ALA A 306 13.19 -17.87 -18.51
N GLN A 307 13.02 -18.18 -17.22
CA GLN A 307 12.50 -19.47 -16.77
C GLN A 307 11.01 -19.39 -16.42
N PHE A 308 10.51 -18.19 -16.16
CA PHE A 308 9.13 -17.96 -15.76
C PHE A 308 8.57 -16.65 -16.33
N LEU A 309 7.30 -16.67 -16.71
CA LEU A 309 6.50 -15.51 -17.07
C LEU A 309 5.26 -15.46 -16.17
N GLU A 310 5.21 -14.46 -15.28
CA GLU A 310 3.96 -14.03 -14.66
C GLU A 310 3.19 -13.18 -15.67
N ALA A 311 2.23 -13.82 -16.32
CA ALA A 311 1.44 -13.19 -17.35
C ALA A 311 0.35 -12.28 -16.75
N HIS A 312 -0.22 -11.43 -17.59
CA HIS A 312 -1.45 -10.74 -17.28
C HIS A 312 -2.59 -11.75 -17.10
N GLY A 313 -2.73 -12.75 -17.98
CA GLY A 313 -3.54 -13.96 -17.81
C GLY A 313 -4.89 -13.72 -17.15
N THR A 314 -5.85 -13.21 -17.92
CA THR A 314 -7.18 -12.84 -17.41
C THR A 314 -8.13 -14.01 -17.34
N GLY A 315 -7.84 -15.12 -18.04
CA GLY A 315 -8.80 -16.20 -18.19
C GLY A 315 -9.86 -15.91 -19.24
N THR A 316 -9.67 -14.88 -20.07
CA THR A 316 -10.52 -14.64 -21.24
C THR A 316 -9.95 -15.40 -22.44
N ASP A 317 -10.79 -16.14 -23.16
CA ASP A 317 -10.38 -16.98 -24.30
C ASP A 317 -9.64 -16.18 -25.39
N LEU A 318 -10.08 -14.97 -25.71
CA LEU A 318 -9.42 -14.10 -26.69
C LEU A 318 -8.14 -13.45 -26.12
N GLY A 319 -8.22 -12.89 -24.92
CA GLY A 319 -7.11 -12.16 -24.31
C GLY A 319 -5.90 -13.06 -24.04
N ASP A 320 -6.14 -14.24 -23.47
CA ASP A 320 -5.07 -15.19 -23.15
C ASP A 320 -4.37 -15.70 -24.43
N ARG A 321 -5.11 -15.94 -25.52
CA ARG A 321 -4.51 -16.33 -26.82
C ARG A 321 -3.67 -15.22 -27.44
N ILE A 322 -4.12 -13.97 -27.35
CA ILE A 322 -3.37 -12.80 -27.85
C ILE A 322 -2.08 -12.62 -27.04
N GLU A 323 -2.17 -12.71 -25.71
CA GLU A 323 -1.01 -12.56 -24.83
C GLU A 323 0.03 -13.65 -25.10
N VAL A 324 -0.39 -14.91 -25.22
CA VAL A 324 0.51 -16.02 -25.51
C VAL A 324 1.14 -15.86 -26.89
N SER A 325 0.39 -15.40 -27.89
CA SER A 325 0.94 -15.12 -29.23
C SER A 325 2.00 -14.02 -29.17
N ALA A 326 1.74 -12.93 -28.43
CA ALA A 326 2.69 -11.83 -28.29
C ALA A 326 3.95 -12.26 -27.54
N ALA A 327 3.79 -13.02 -26.46
CA ALA A 327 4.89 -13.58 -25.70
C ALA A 327 5.69 -14.60 -26.53
N ALA A 328 5.05 -15.48 -27.29
CA ALA A 328 5.75 -16.47 -28.13
C ALA A 328 6.57 -15.80 -29.23
N ALA A 329 6.08 -14.68 -29.78
CA ALA A 329 6.84 -13.87 -30.73
C ALA A 329 8.09 -13.25 -30.11
N ALA A 330 7.99 -12.72 -28.88
CA ALA A 330 9.14 -12.14 -28.16
C ALA A 330 10.14 -13.20 -27.68
N PHE A 331 9.66 -14.39 -27.33
CA PHE A 331 10.48 -15.51 -26.81
C PHE A 331 10.90 -16.49 -27.91
N ALA A 332 10.94 -16.06 -29.16
CA ALA A 332 11.30 -16.93 -30.28
C ALA A 332 12.71 -17.55 -30.07
N GLY A 333 12.79 -18.88 -30.08
CA GLY A 333 14.04 -19.61 -29.83
C GLY A 333 14.36 -19.88 -28.35
N ALA A 334 13.50 -19.45 -27.43
CA ALA A 334 13.59 -19.84 -26.02
C ALA A 334 13.43 -21.36 -25.85
N GLY A 335 14.05 -21.88 -24.78
CA GLY A 335 13.78 -23.23 -24.30
C GLY A 335 12.38 -23.34 -23.68
N ARG A 336 12.22 -24.24 -22.70
CA ARG A 336 10.94 -24.41 -22.01
C ARG A 336 10.80 -23.39 -20.87
N CYS A 337 9.84 -22.47 -20.96
CA CYS A 337 9.56 -21.42 -19.97
C CYS A 337 8.22 -21.68 -19.25
N GLY A 338 8.19 -21.55 -17.93
CA GLY A 338 6.95 -21.67 -17.16
C GLY A 338 6.08 -20.43 -17.33
N ILE A 339 4.76 -20.58 -17.45
CA ILE A 339 3.82 -19.46 -17.46
C ILE A 339 2.76 -19.66 -16.38
N GLY A 340 2.29 -18.56 -15.78
CA GLY A 340 1.17 -18.57 -14.85
C GLY A 340 0.58 -17.19 -14.61
N SER A 341 -0.49 -17.13 -13.83
CA SER A 341 -1.12 -15.88 -13.42
C SER A 341 -1.73 -15.98 -12.02
N VAL A 342 -1.37 -15.04 -11.17
CA VAL A 342 -1.89 -14.85 -9.81
C VAL A 342 -3.40 -14.62 -9.79
N LYS A 343 -3.99 -14.16 -10.91
CA LYS A 343 -5.44 -13.88 -11.00
C LYS A 343 -6.28 -15.13 -10.81
N SER A 344 -5.72 -16.32 -11.06
CA SER A 344 -6.37 -17.59 -10.72
C SER A 344 -6.61 -17.76 -9.21
N ASN A 345 -5.69 -17.25 -8.38
CA ASN A 345 -5.77 -17.32 -6.93
C ASN A 345 -6.69 -16.26 -6.34
N VAL A 346 -6.53 -15.01 -6.78
CA VAL A 346 -7.12 -13.84 -6.08
C VAL A 346 -8.10 -13.02 -6.91
N GLY A 347 -8.37 -13.40 -8.16
CA GLY A 347 -9.14 -12.58 -9.08
C GLY A 347 -8.30 -11.46 -9.72
N HIS A 348 -8.94 -10.64 -10.55
CA HIS A 348 -8.34 -9.49 -11.19
C HIS A 348 -8.46 -8.27 -10.26
N LEU A 349 -7.34 -7.90 -9.63
CA LEU A 349 -7.26 -6.79 -8.66
C LEU A 349 -7.20 -5.39 -9.28
N ASN A 350 -7.81 -5.21 -10.45
CA ASN A 350 -7.79 -3.99 -11.27
C ASN A 350 -6.44 -3.21 -11.20
N ALA A 351 -6.42 -2.02 -10.60
CA ALA A 351 -5.22 -1.17 -10.51
C ALA A 351 -4.08 -1.81 -9.70
N ALA A 352 -4.37 -2.70 -8.75
CA ALA A 352 -3.40 -3.47 -7.96
C ALA A 352 -2.98 -4.80 -8.60
N ALA A 353 -3.48 -5.15 -9.80
CA ALA A 353 -3.18 -6.44 -10.43
C ALA A 353 -1.69 -6.61 -10.78
N GLY A 354 -1.04 -5.53 -11.24
CA GLY A 354 0.38 -5.53 -11.60
C GLY A 354 1.29 -5.81 -10.40
N ILE A 355 1.06 -5.11 -9.29
CA ILE A 355 1.86 -5.26 -8.08
C ILE A 355 1.68 -6.64 -7.42
N ALA A 356 0.48 -7.22 -7.48
CA ALA A 356 0.25 -8.60 -7.00
C ALA A 356 1.08 -9.63 -7.79
N GLY A 357 1.12 -9.50 -9.12
CA GLY A 357 1.96 -10.34 -9.99
C GLY A 357 3.45 -10.14 -9.71
N LEU A 358 3.90 -8.89 -9.56
CA LEU A 358 5.29 -8.56 -9.23
C LEU A 358 5.72 -9.16 -7.89
N ILE A 359 4.88 -9.02 -6.86
CA ILE A 359 5.13 -9.56 -5.52
C ILE A 359 5.18 -11.10 -5.57
N LYS A 360 4.25 -11.76 -6.28
CA LYS A 360 4.29 -13.22 -6.47
C LYS A 360 5.62 -13.65 -7.10
N ALA A 361 6.01 -13.05 -8.23
CA ALA A 361 7.24 -13.41 -8.92
C ALA A 361 8.49 -13.16 -8.06
N THR A 362 8.49 -12.05 -7.31
CA THR A 362 9.56 -11.71 -6.35
C THR A 362 9.65 -12.74 -5.21
N LEU A 363 8.52 -13.15 -4.64
CA LEU A 363 8.47 -14.20 -3.60
C LEU A 363 8.93 -15.55 -4.14
N MET A 364 8.53 -15.92 -5.36
CA MET A 364 9.00 -17.14 -6.01
C MET A 364 10.52 -17.15 -6.21
N LEU A 365 11.12 -16.04 -6.64
CA LEU A 365 12.58 -15.88 -6.73
C LEU A 365 13.24 -15.97 -5.35
N HIS A 366 12.70 -15.25 -4.37
CA HIS A 366 13.22 -15.22 -3.00
C HIS A 366 13.22 -16.61 -2.34
N HIS A 367 12.11 -17.34 -2.47
CA HIS A 367 11.97 -18.70 -1.96
C HIS A 367 12.50 -19.78 -2.92
N ARG A 368 13.02 -19.39 -4.09
CA ARG A 368 13.54 -20.29 -5.13
C ARG A 368 12.56 -21.42 -5.46
N THR A 369 11.29 -21.10 -5.53
CA THR A 369 10.18 -22.05 -5.68
C THR A 369 9.18 -21.51 -6.70
N MET A 370 8.81 -22.32 -7.68
CA MET A 370 7.71 -22.03 -8.60
C MET A 370 6.39 -22.57 -8.04
N VAL A 371 5.29 -21.83 -8.25
CA VAL A 371 3.97 -22.11 -7.66
C VAL A 371 2.90 -22.29 -8.75
N PRO A 372 1.83 -23.07 -8.49
CA PRO A 372 0.82 -23.39 -9.49
C PRO A 372 -0.07 -22.19 -9.84
N THR A 373 -0.55 -22.21 -11.08
CA THR A 373 -1.79 -21.56 -11.49
C THR A 373 -2.95 -22.48 -11.13
N VAL A 374 -3.95 -21.96 -10.42
CA VAL A 374 -5.08 -22.76 -9.91
C VAL A 374 -6.25 -22.75 -10.89
N ASN A 375 -7.29 -23.54 -10.61
CA ASN A 375 -8.50 -23.70 -11.46
C ASN A 375 -8.25 -24.30 -12.85
N VAL A 376 -7.08 -24.90 -13.08
CA VAL A 376 -6.72 -25.56 -14.35
C VAL A 376 -7.30 -26.98 -14.37
N THR A 377 -8.19 -27.24 -15.32
CA THR A 377 -8.69 -28.58 -15.67
C THR A 377 -7.82 -29.23 -16.74
N ARG A 378 -7.50 -28.47 -17.80
CA ARG A 378 -6.61 -28.87 -18.88
C ARG A 378 -5.95 -27.63 -19.47
N PRO A 379 -4.60 -27.57 -19.54
CA PRO A 379 -3.92 -26.46 -20.20
C PRO A 379 -4.42 -26.28 -21.65
N GLY A 380 -4.88 -25.07 -21.97
CA GLY A 380 -5.29 -24.66 -23.31
C GLY A 380 -4.13 -24.07 -24.13
N LEU A 381 -2.91 -24.10 -23.61
CA LEU A 381 -1.69 -23.64 -24.29
C LEU A 381 -0.98 -24.83 -24.93
N ASP A 382 -0.89 -24.82 -26.25
CA ASP A 382 -0.06 -25.76 -27.02
C ASP A 382 0.94 -25.00 -27.89
N THR A 383 1.64 -24.02 -27.29
CA THR A 383 2.63 -23.20 -27.99
C THR A 383 3.94 -23.18 -27.23
N ALA A 384 4.97 -23.81 -27.83
CA ALA A 384 6.34 -23.55 -27.44
C ALA A 384 6.61 -22.03 -27.55
N PRO A 385 7.33 -21.43 -26.60
CA PRO A 385 8.15 -22.05 -25.56
C PRO A 385 7.46 -22.33 -24.21
N PHE A 386 6.16 -22.05 -24.06
CA PHE A 386 5.52 -21.99 -22.75
C PHE A 386 4.91 -23.32 -22.29
N HIS A 387 4.93 -23.55 -20.99
CA HIS A 387 4.13 -24.58 -20.32
C HIS A 387 3.49 -24.01 -19.05
N LEU A 388 2.20 -24.29 -18.87
CA LEU A 388 1.45 -23.80 -17.73
C LEU A 388 1.92 -24.50 -16.45
N LEU A 389 2.25 -23.72 -15.41
CA LEU A 389 2.58 -24.26 -14.10
C LEU A 389 1.31 -24.68 -13.37
N THR A 390 1.17 -25.98 -13.09
CA THR A 390 0.02 -26.57 -12.38
C THR A 390 0.39 -27.19 -11.04
N GLU A 391 1.68 -27.23 -10.71
CA GLU A 391 2.22 -27.82 -9.48
C GLU A 391 3.32 -26.95 -8.90
N THR A 392 3.50 -27.04 -7.58
CA THR A 392 4.62 -26.40 -6.88
C THR A 392 5.89 -27.21 -7.11
N MET A 393 6.98 -26.54 -7.49
CA MET A 393 8.27 -27.17 -7.75
C MET A 393 9.43 -26.26 -7.36
N ASP A 394 10.59 -26.85 -7.07
CA ASP A 394 11.83 -26.07 -6.90
C ASP A 394 12.11 -25.27 -8.18
N TRP A 395 12.60 -24.05 -8.02
CA TRP A 395 13.10 -23.25 -9.13
C TRP A 395 14.60 -23.52 -9.27
N PRO A 396 15.06 -24.35 -10.21
CA PRO A 396 16.48 -24.63 -10.36
C PRO A 396 17.21 -23.40 -10.90
N ARG A 397 18.43 -23.14 -10.38
CA ARG A 397 19.32 -22.16 -11.00
C ARG A 397 19.75 -22.69 -12.38
N PRO A 398 19.74 -21.87 -13.43
CA PRO A 398 20.25 -22.29 -14.74
C PRO A 398 21.75 -22.64 -14.66
N ALA A 399 22.26 -23.41 -15.63
CA ALA A 399 23.67 -23.79 -15.68
C ALA A 399 24.61 -22.58 -15.79
N THR A 400 24.13 -21.50 -16.40
CA THR A 400 24.81 -20.21 -16.53
C THR A 400 23.84 -19.10 -16.16
N GLY A 401 24.29 -18.13 -15.37
CA GLY A 401 23.50 -16.97 -14.98
C GLY A 401 22.64 -17.18 -13.72
N SER A 402 21.57 -16.39 -13.67
CA SER A 402 20.68 -16.25 -12.51
C SER A 402 19.26 -16.69 -12.88
N ARG A 403 18.42 -16.95 -11.88
CA ARG A 403 16.98 -17.13 -12.11
C ARG A 403 16.38 -15.84 -12.61
N LEU A 404 15.67 -15.92 -13.74
CA LEU A 404 15.07 -14.78 -14.42
C LEU A 404 13.57 -14.98 -14.63
N ALA A 405 12.81 -13.92 -14.40
CA ALA A 405 11.35 -13.90 -14.56
C ALA A 405 10.90 -12.64 -15.32
N GLY A 406 9.91 -12.81 -16.20
CA GLY A 406 9.15 -11.69 -16.76
C GLY A 406 7.84 -11.49 -16.00
N VAL A 407 7.39 -10.25 -15.85
CA VAL A 407 6.07 -9.90 -15.30
C VAL A 407 5.36 -8.95 -16.26
N SER A 408 4.17 -9.33 -16.74
CA SER A 408 3.36 -8.53 -17.66
C SER A 408 2.11 -7.98 -16.98
N SER A 409 1.78 -6.72 -17.27
CA SER A 409 0.45 -6.17 -16.97
C SER A 409 -0.06 -5.30 -18.11
N LEU A 410 -1.28 -5.58 -18.57
CA LEU A 410 -1.86 -5.05 -19.80
C LEU A 410 -3.12 -4.24 -19.46
N GLY A 411 -3.11 -2.95 -19.78
CA GLY A 411 -4.22 -2.05 -19.50
C GLY A 411 -5.27 -2.07 -20.62
N ILE A 412 -6.55 -1.95 -20.25
CA ILE A 412 -7.67 -1.90 -21.22
C ILE A 412 -7.53 -0.76 -22.25
N GLY A 413 -6.83 0.33 -21.91
CA GLY A 413 -6.52 1.44 -22.82
C GLY A 413 -5.38 1.15 -23.80
N GLY A 414 -4.75 -0.03 -23.72
CA GLY A 414 -3.63 -0.47 -24.56
C GLY A 414 -2.24 -0.17 -23.99
N THR A 415 -2.13 0.37 -22.78
CA THR A 415 -0.83 0.53 -22.12
C THR A 415 -0.34 -0.82 -21.64
N ASN A 416 0.81 -1.26 -22.15
CA ASN A 416 1.42 -2.55 -21.80
C ASN A 416 2.68 -2.29 -21.01
N VAL A 417 2.86 -2.97 -19.88
CA VAL A 417 4.08 -2.87 -19.08
C VAL A 417 4.68 -4.24 -18.86
N HIS A 418 6.00 -4.34 -19.03
CA HIS A 418 6.77 -5.54 -18.74
C HIS A 418 7.94 -5.21 -17.80
N VAL A 419 8.20 -6.11 -16.85
CA VAL A 419 9.31 -6.01 -15.88
C VAL A 419 10.12 -7.29 -15.91
N VAL A 420 11.45 -7.15 -15.97
CA VAL A 420 12.40 -8.27 -15.89
C VAL A 420 13.00 -8.32 -14.49
N LEU A 421 12.80 -9.44 -13.81
CA LEU A 421 13.33 -9.72 -12.48
C LEU A 421 14.46 -10.73 -12.54
N GLU A 422 15.44 -10.54 -11.66
CA GLU A 422 16.52 -11.47 -11.36
C GLU A 422 16.52 -11.81 -9.86
N GLU A 423 16.92 -13.04 -9.52
CA GLU A 423 17.15 -13.40 -8.12
C GLU A 423 18.16 -12.45 -7.43
N SER A 424 17.96 -12.22 -6.13
CA SER A 424 18.86 -11.41 -5.32
C SER A 424 20.31 -11.93 -5.37
N PRO A 425 21.32 -11.03 -5.38
CA PRO A 425 22.72 -11.42 -5.21
C PRO A 425 22.90 -12.28 -3.97
N GLU A 426 23.84 -13.24 -4.01
CA GLU A 426 24.11 -14.03 -2.82
C GLU A 426 24.57 -13.11 -1.68
N PRO A 427 23.93 -13.13 -0.51
CA PRO A 427 24.36 -12.31 0.61
C PRO A 427 25.81 -12.67 0.91
N SER A 428 26.70 -11.67 1.00
CA SER A 428 27.99 -11.87 1.63
C SER A 428 27.70 -12.42 3.03
N ARG A 429 28.05 -13.68 3.29
CA ARG A 429 27.86 -14.28 4.61
C ARG A 429 28.59 -13.39 5.60
N SER A 430 27.85 -12.68 6.45
CA SER A 430 28.42 -12.15 7.67
C SER A 430 28.91 -13.37 8.44
N LEU A 431 30.21 -13.41 8.73
CA LEU A 431 30.74 -14.42 9.64
C LEU A 431 29.90 -14.29 10.92
N GLU A 432 29.28 -15.39 11.36
CA GLU A 432 28.61 -15.45 12.65
C GLU A 432 29.65 -15.13 13.73
N THR A 433 29.79 -13.84 14.07
CA THR A 433 30.47 -13.48 15.30
C THR A 433 29.43 -13.69 16.38
N THR A 434 29.47 -14.86 17.01
CA THR A 434 28.85 -15.06 18.32
C THR A 434 29.49 -14.04 19.27
N SER A 435 28.85 -12.88 19.37
CA SER A 435 29.27 -11.82 20.26
C SER A 435 28.64 -12.09 21.62
N GLU A 436 29.44 -12.36 22.63
CA GLU A 436 28.98 -12.50 24.02
C GLU A 436 28.42 -11.18 24.60
N THR A 437 28.55 -10.06 23.87
CA THR A 437 28.00 -8.78 24.30
C THR A 437 26.47 -8.74 24.17
N PRO A 438 25.73 -8.47 25.27
CA PRO A 438 24.29 -8.33 25.23
C PRO A 438 23.82 -7.25 24.24
N ARG A 439 22.68 -7.49 23.59
CA ARG A 439 22.03 -6.60 22.64
C ARG A 439 20.73 -6.07 23.23
N VAL A 440 20.51 -4.77 23.08
CA VAL A 440 19.23 -4.12 23.40
C VAL A 440 18.32 -4.27 22.19
N LEU A 441 17.15 -4.87 22.40
CA LEU A 441 16.08 -4.98 21.41
C LEU A 441 14.96 -4.04 21.86
N PRO A 442 14.91 -2.79 21.36
CA PRO A 442 13.80 -1.89 21.68
C PRO A 442 12.54 -2.32 20.94
N LEU A 443 11.40 -2.23 21.61
CA LEU A 443 10.09 -2.34 21.01
C LEU A 443 9.26 -1.13 21.39
N SER A 444 8.40 -0.70 20.48
CA SER A 444 7.34 0.23 20.79
C SER A 444 6.10 -0.03 19.96
N ALA A 445 4.95 0.28 20.53
CA ALA A 445 3.67 0.24 19.84
C ALA A 445 2.75 1.36 20.35
N ARG A 446 1.58 1.51 19.72
CA ARG A 446 0.58 2.50 20.14
C ARG A 446 -0.17 2.10 21.41
N THR A 447 -0.38 0.80 21.61
CA THR A 447 -1.12 0.23 22.75
C THR A 447 -0.37 -0.96 23.35
N GLU A 448 -0.69 -1.33 24.60
CA GLU A 448 -0.10 -2.50 25.26
C GLU A 448 -0.39 -3.81 24.52
N ASN A 449 -1.60 -3.97 23.97
CA ASN A 449 -1.98 -5.16 23.19
C ASN A 449 -1.16 -5.27 21.90
N GLN A 450 -0.90 -4.15 21.23
CA GLN A 450 -0.05 -4.13 20.04
C GLN A 450 1.41 -4.41 20.40
N LEU A 451 1.91 -3.89 21.53
CA LEU A 451 3.25 -4.20 22.01
C LEU A 451 3.40 -5.70 22.29
N ALA A 452 2.43 -6.31 22.97
CA ALA A 452 2.41 -7.76 23.23
C ALA A 452 2.39 -8.56 21.91
N THR A 453 1.53 -8.18 20.96
CA THR A 453 1.46 -8.82 19.64
C THR A 453 2.79 -8.69 18.87
N ALA A 454 3.44 -7.52 18.93
CA ALA A 454 4.73 -7.29 18.29
C ALA A 454 5.83 -8.16 18.95
N ALA A 455 5.84 -8.27 20.28
CA ALA A 455 6.76 -9.10 21.02
C ALA A 455 6.59 -10.59 20.68
N GLU A 456 5.35 -11.10 20.63
CA GLU A 456 5.04 -12.48 20.22
C GLU A 456 5.51 -12.77 18.79
N ARG A 457 5.23 -11.87 17.84
CA ARG A 457 5.66 -12.02 16.44
C ARG A 457 7.18 -12.04 16.32
N LEU A 458 7.86 -11.15 17.04
CA LEU A 458 9.32 -11.10 17.04
C LEU A 458 9.92 -12.36 17.69
N ALA A 459 9.36 -12.84 18.80
CA ALA A 459 9.80 -14.08 19.45
C ALA A 459 9.69 -15.28 18.49
N ALA A 460 8.56 -15.40 17.78
CA ALA A 460 8.36 -16.43 16.77
C ALA A 460 9.38 -16.31 15.62
N ALA A 461 9.68 -15.10 15.15
CA ALA A 461 10.67 -14.86 14.10
C ALA A 461 12.10 -15.23 14.55
N LEU A 462 12.46 -14.98 15.81
CA LEU A 462 13.78 -15.32 16.35
C LEU A 462 13.99 -16.84 16.52
N ARG A 463 12.92 -17.62 16.68
CA ARG A 463 12.99 -19.09 16.73
C ARG A 463 12.89 -19.76 15.37
N ALA A 464 12.53 -19.03 14.32
CA ALA A 464 12.40 -19.59 12.98
C ALA A 464 13.77 -20.06 12.43
N PRO A 465 13.82 -21.18 11.69
CA PRO A 465 15.04 -21.61 11.00
C PRO A 465 15.56 -20.51 10.07
N GLY A 466 16.84 -20.17 10.20
CA GLY A 466 17.46 -19.10 9.40
C GLY A 466 17.17 -17.67 9.89
N ALA A 467 16.73 -17.51 11.14
CA ALA A 467 16.62 -16.19 11.78
C ALA A 467 17.94 -15.40 11.62
N PRO A 468 17.87 -14.08 11.33
CA PRO A 468 19.06 -13.26 11.14
C PRO A 468 19.86 -13.14 12.44
N PRO A 469 21.18 -12.86 12.38
CA PRO A 469 22.01 -12.63 13.56
C PRO A 469 21.40 -11.58 14.50
N LEU A 470 21.50 -11.79 15.81
CA LEU A 470 20.88 -10.89 16.80
C LEU A 470 21.39 -9.43 16.71
N ALA A 471 22.61 -9.23 16.21
CA ALA A 471 23.15 -7.89 15.94
C ALA A 471 22.39 -7.16 14.82
N ASP A 472 21.99 -7.88 13.76
CA ASP A 472 21.19 -7.35 12.66
C ASP A 472 19.75 -7.06 13.12
N VAL A 473 19.20 -7.93 13.97
CA VAL A 473 17.90 -7.73 14.61
C VAL A 473 17.92 -6.42 15.43
N ALA A 474 18.90 -6.28 16.32
CA ALA A 474 19.05 -5.09 17.14
C ALA A 474 19.25 -3.83 16.29
N HIS A 475 20.10 -3.89 15.26
CA HIS A 475 20.30 -2.80 14.30
C HIS A 475 18.98 -2.34 13.66
N THR A 476 18.19 -3.29 13.16
CA THR A 476 16.91 -3.00 12.50
C THR A 476 15.90 -2.41 13.47
N LEU A 477 15.77 -2.94 14.68
CA LEU A 477 14.83 -2.41 15.68
C LEU A 477 15.21 -1.00 16.17
N THR A 478 16.51 -0.67 16.18
CA THR A 478 17.01 0.62 16.66
C THR A 478 16.95 1.72 15.62
N HIS A 479 17.13 1.40 14.32
CA HIS A 479 17.25 2.40 13.26
C HIS A 479 16.13 2.32 12.20
N GLY A 480 15.39 1.21 12.18
CA GLY A 480 14.39 0.90 11.16
C GLY A 480 12.96 0.90 11.66
N ARG A 481 12.68 1.46 12.85
CA ARG A 481 11.36 1.47 13.47
C ARG A 481 11.07 2.85 14.06
N ALA A 482 9.86 3.35 13.83
CA ALA A 482 9.40 4.59 14.45
C ALA A 482 9.16 4.36 15.94
N ALA A 483 9.63 5.29 16.77
CA ALA A 483 9.35 5.27 18.20
C ALA A 483 7.88 5.63 18.50
N MET A 484 7.21 4.79 19.29
CA MET A 484 5.82 4.99 19.74
C MET A 484 5.72 5.14 21.27
N ASN A 485 4.52 5.39 21.79
CA ASN A 485 4.26 5.75 23.19
C ASN A 485 4.39 4.58 24.18
N VAL A 486 3.99 3.36 23.80
CA VAL A 486 4.14 2.19 24.68
C VAL A 486 5.47 1.53 24.36
N ARG A 487 6.44 1.64 25.26
CA ARG A 487 7.84 1.25 25.03
C ARG A 487 8.28 0.15 25.97
N ALA A 488 9.01 -0.82 25.44
CA ALA A 488 9.70 -1.85 26.20
C ALA A 488 11.05 -2.18 25.54
N TYR A 489 11.89 -2.93 26.25
CA TYR A 489 13.10 -3.48 25.66
C TYR A 489 13.44 -4.84 26.26
N VAL A 490 14.18 -5.64 25.49
CA VAL A 490 14.80 -6.89 25.92
C VAL A 490 16.31 -6.75 25.83
N LEU A 491 17.02 -7.32 26.81
CA LEU A 491 18.47 -7.46 26.79
C LEU A 491 18.81 -8.94 26.65
N ALA A 492 19.49 -9.34 25.58
CA ALA A 492 19.78 -10.75 25.30
C ALA A 492 21.11 -10.95 24.58
N THR A 493 21.74 -12.11 24.77
CA THR A 493 22.96 -12.51 24.02
C THR A 493 22.65 -13.55 22.94
N THR A 494 21.55 -14.28 23.09
CA THR A 494 21.12 -15.32 22.13
C THR A 494 19.68 -15.12 21.67
N HIS A 495 19.33 -15.75 20.54
CA HIS A 495 17.95 -15.77 20.03
C HIS A 495 16.96 -16.37 21.02
N GLU A 496 17.33 -17.45 21.73
CA GLU A 496 16.43 -18.13 22.67
C GLU A 496 16.20 -17.31 23.94
N GLU A 497 17.24 -16.67 24.47
CA GLU A 497 17.10 -15.70 25.57
C GLU A 497 16.18 -14.54 25.18
N ALA A 498 16.38 -13.99 23.98
CA ALA A 498 15.56 -12.91 23.46
C ALA A 498 14.09 -13.33 23.29
N ALA A 499 13.83 -14.47 22.65
CA ALA A 499 12.49 -14.98 22.42
C ALA A 499 11.74 -15.25 23.74
N THR A 500 12.40 -15.89 24.71
CA THR A 500 11.81 -16.15 26.03
C THR A 500 11.47 -14.85 26.77
N ALA A 501 12.39 -13.87 26.73
CA ALA A 501 12.15 -12.58 27.36
C ALA A 501 10.99 -11.81 26.71
N LEU A 502 10.88 -11.85 25.38
CA LEU A 502 9.78 -11.24 24.62
C LEU A 502 8.41 -11.85 24.96
N GLU A 503 8.33 -13.17 25.15
CA GLU A 503 7.07 -13.86 25.52
C GLU A 503 6.59 -13.51 26.92
N THR A 504 7.52 -13.21 27.81
CA THR A 504 7.23 -12.81 29.20
C THR A 504 7.21 -11.30 29.38
N LEU A 505 7.32 -10.53 28.29
CA LEU A 505 7.37 -9.07 28.29
C LEU A 505 6.01 -8.52 28.71
N ALA A 506 5.79 -8.42 30.02
CA ALA A 506 4.87 -7.43 30.56
C ALA A 506 5.36 -6.05 30.09
N SER A 507 4.50 -5.05 29.96
CA SER A 507 4.84 -3.66 29.57
C SER A 507 5.78 -2.92 30.57
N ARG A 508 6.70 -3.63 31.24
CA ARG A 508 7.59 -3.20 32.32
C ARG A 508 9.05 -3.60 32.02
N PRO A 509 10.04 -2.79 32.45
CA PRO A 509 11.42 -2.94 32.04
C PRO A 509 12.15 -4.13 32.69
N SER A 510 13.07 -4.76 31.96
CA SER A 510 14.13 -5.59 32.53
C SER A 510 15.43 -4.79 32.57
N GLY A 511 15.94 -4.47 33.77
CA GLY A 511 17.11 -3.60 33.98
C GLY A 511 18.43 -4.12 33.40
N GLY A 512 19.44 -3.25 33.37
CA GLY A 512 20.81 -3.61 32.93
C GLY A 512 21.30 -2.89 31.67
N SER A 513 20.53 -1.94 31.12
CA SER A 513 20.96 -1.06 30.04
C SER A 513 20.49 0.38 30.23
N ALA A 514 21.41 1.33 30.37
CA ALA A 514 21.08 2.75 30.52
C ALA A 514 20.32 3.30 29.30
N LEU A 515 20.65 2.83 28.09
CA LEU A 515 19.92 3.22 26.87
C LEU A 515 18.51 2.61 26.82
N GLY A 516 18.34 1.38 27.29
CA GLY A 516 17.03 0.75 27.41
C GLY A 516 16.14 1.44 28.46
N GLU A 517 16.73 1.86 29.58
CA GLU A 517 16.04 2.63 30.62
C GLU A 517 15.60 4.01 30.12
N ALA A 518 16.48 4.73 29.40
CA ALA A 518 16.13 5.97 28.72
C ALA A 518 14.99 5.79 27.71
N TRP A 519 15.04 4.71 26.91
CA TRP A 519 14.01 4.38 25.94
C TRP A 519 12.63 4.21 26.58
N VAL A 520 12.53 3.39 27.65
CA VAL A 520 11.26 3.15 28.37
C VAL A 520 10.78 4.39 29.12
N ALA A 521 11.70 5.27 29.53
CA ALA A 521 11.36 6.58 30.09
C ALA A 521 10.80 7.58 29.06
N GLY A 522 10.64 7.18 27.79
CA GLY A 522 10.08 8.01 26.72
C GLY A 522 11.08 8.97 26.09
N GLN A 523 12.38 8.84 26.40
CA GLN A 523 13.40 9.71 25.81
C GLN A 523 13.66 9.32 24.36
N ASP A 524 14.00 10.31 23.52
CA ASP A 524 14.50 10.05 22.17
C ASP A 524 15.96 9.62 22.24
N VAL A 525 16.16 8.30 22.19
CA VAL A 525 17.48 7.68 22.32
C VAL A 525 18.18 7.71 20.96
N VAL A 526 19.36 8.33 20.92
CA VAL A 526 20.30 8.17 19.80
C VAL A 526 21.04 6.85 19.99
N TRP A 527 20.64 5.83 19.23
CA TRP A 527 21.27 4.52 19.29
C TRP A 527 22.69 4.60 18.69
N PRO A 528 23.70 3.97 19.33
CA PRO A 528 25.03 3.92 18.77
C PRO A 528 25.01 3.10 17.48
N ALA A 529 25.84 3.50 16.51
CA ALA A 529 26.05 2.71 15.31
C ALA A 529 26.42 1.28 15.70
N THR A 530 25.63 0.31 15.23
CA THR A 530 25.90 -1.11 15.45
C THR A 530 26.58 -1.68 14.21
N ALA A 531 27.37 -2.74 14.39
CA ALA A 531 27.96 -3.47 13.26
C ALA A 531 26.94 -4.36 12.52
N GLY A 532 25.66 -4.30 12.87
CA GLY A 532 24.60 -5.06 12.22
C GLY A 532 24.11 -4.38 10.96
N ARG A 533 23.45 -5.15 10.09
CA ARG A 533 22.76 -4.66 8.89
C ARG A 533 21.24 -4.71 9.06
N ARG A 534 20.52 -4.06 8.14
CA ARG A 534 19.06 -4.16 8.07
C ARG A 534 18.65 -5.58 7.67
N VAL A 535 17.65 -6.11 8.37
CA VAL A 535 17.05 -7.42 8.08
C VAL A 535 15.54 -7.32 8.20
N ARG A 536 14.83 -8.21 7.50
CA ARG A 536 13.37 -8.27 7.58
C ARG A 536 12.95 -8.80 8.94
N LEU A 537 12.10 -8.05 9.61
CA LEU A 537 11.48 -8.42 10.89
C LEU A 537 9.98 -8.15 10.80
N PRO A 538 9.15 -8.82 11.62
CA PRO A 538 7.74 -8.47 11.72
C PRO A 538 7.55 -6.96 11.94
N GLY A 539 6.62 -6.37 11.19
CA GLY A 539 6.24 -4.96 11.30
C GLY A 539 5.17 -4.70 12.36
N HIS A 540 4.75 -3.45 12.44
CA HIS A 540 3.72 -2.95 13.36
C HIS A 540 2.40 -3.74 13.20
N PRO A 541 1.84 -4.28 14.30
CA PRO A 541 0.57 -4.99 14.27
C PRO A 541 -0.59 -4.00 14.26
N PHE A 542 -0.96 -3.51 13.08
CA PHE A 542 -2.12 -2.63 12.90
C PHE A 542 -3.38 -3.20 13.55
N ALA A 543 -4.07 -2.38 14.34
CA ALA A 543 -5.25 -2.78 15.09
C ALA A 543 -6.34 -1.70 15.08
N GLY A 544 -6.42 -0.91 14.01
CA GLY A 544 -7.37 0.19 13.87
C GLY A 544 -8.85 -0.25 13.95
N PRO A 545 -9.74 0.68 14.35
CA PRO A 545 -11.18 0.45 14.32
C PRO A 545 -11.71 0.33 12.88
N ALA A 546 -12.92 -0.20 12.75
CA ALA A 546 -13.64 -0.25 11.49
C ALA A 546 -14.22 1.13 11.14
N HIS A 547 -14.00 1.54 9.90
CA HIS A 547 -14.56 2.70 9.23
C HIS A 547 -15.35 2.18 8.04
N GLY A 548 -16.69 2.21 8.15
CA GLY A 548 -17.58 1.69 7.11
C GLY A 548 -17.31 2.31 5.74
N ALA A 549 -17.79 1.65 4.69
CA ALA A 549 -17.80 2.25 3.37
C ALA A 549 -19.08 3.08 3.18
N LEU A 550 -18.94 4.24 2.55
CA LEU A 550 -20.08 5.00 2.07
C LEU A 550 -20.62 4.32 0.80
N THR A 551 -21.94 4.24 0.72
CA THR A 551 -22.68 3.66 -0.41
C THR A 551 -23.65 4.68 -0.97
N LEU A 552 -23.98 4.56 -2.26
CA LEU A 552 -24.95 5.45 -2.88
C LEU A 552 -26.35 5.11 -2.38
N THR A 553 -26.85 5.87 -1.41
CA THR A 553 -28.25 5.76 -0.97
C THR A 553 -29.16 6.63 -1.85
N THR A 554 -30.29 6.09 -2.28
CA THR A 554 -31.30 6.81 -3.08
C THR A 554 -32.28 7.62 -2.23
N ALA A 555 -32.10 7.66 -0.90
CA ALA A 555 -33.03 8.32 0.00
C ALA A 555 -32.69 9.82 0.13
N PRO A 556 -33.64 10.74 -0.05
CA PRO A 556 -33.41 12.15 0.20
C PRO A 556 -33.15 12.36 1.70
N GLN A 557 -31.93 12.74 2.05
CA GLN A 557 -31.60 13.13 3.41
C GLN A 557 -32.13 14.55 3.69
N THR A 558 -32.95 14.66 4.73
CA THR A 558 -33.50 15.92 5.22
C THR A 558 -32.41 16.75 5.89
N VAL A 559 -32.27 18.00 5.45
CA VAL A 559 -31.36 18.99 6.04
C VAL A 559 -32.10 19.70 7.17
N GLU A 560 -31.51 19.78 8.36
CA GLU A 560 -31.98 20.72 9.40
C GLU A 560 -31.55 22.15 9.03
N GLU A 561 -32.49 23.10 9.12
CA GLU A 561 -32.24 24.51 8.83
C GLU A 561 -31.28 25.15 9.86
N PRO A 562 -30.45 26.13 9.46
CA PRO A 562 -29.54 26.82 10.36
C PRO A 562 -30.30 27.58 11.47
N ALA A 563 -29.75 27.54 12.69
CA ALA A 563 -30.29 28.20 13.88
C ALA A 563 -30.31 29.74 13.77
N GLY A 564 -31.24 30.40 14.47
CA GLY A 564 -31.42 31.85 14.49
C GLY A 564 -30.44 32.62 15.38
N ASP A 565 -30.47 33.96 15.28
CA ASP A 565 -29.51 34.95 15.84
C ASP A 565 -29.25 34.90 17.38
N ASP A 566 -30.06 34.21 18.18
CA ASP A 566 -29.83 34.10 19.63
C ASP A 566 -28.82 32.97 19.91
N ASP A 567 -27.55 33.31 19.71
CA ASP A 567 -26.32 32.79 20.35
C ASP A 567 -25.16 32.59 19.34
N LEU A 568 -24.73 33.68 18.72
CA LEU A 568 -23.59 33.71 17.79
C LEU A 568 -22.31 33.13 18.41
N ALA A 569 -22.06 33.37 19.70
CA ALA A 569 -20.89 32.85 20.39
C ALA A 569 -20.93 31.33 20.51
N THR A 570 -22.08 30.76 20.88
CA THR A 570 -22.26 29.30 20.90
C THR A 570 -22.23 28.72 19.49
N ALA A 571 -22.83 29.37 18.49
CA ALA A 571 -22.81 28.87 17.12
C ALA A 571 -21.40 28.88 16.50
N VAL A 572 -20.59 29.91 16.77
CA VAL A 572 -19.18 29.95 16.36
C VAL A 572 -18.36 28.92 17.13
N THR A 573 -18.57 28.80 18.44
CA THR A 573 -17.89 27.78 19.26
C THR A 573 -18.22 26.37 18.78
N GLU A 574 -19.49 26.10 18.47
CA GLU A 574 -19.97 24.83 17.92
C GLU A 574 -19.40 24.57 16.53
N LEU A 575 -19.23 25.58 15.68
CA LEU A 575 -18.53 25.44 14.41
C LEU A 575 -17.09 24.95 14.62
N PHE A 576 -16.34 25.55 15.55
CA PHE A 576 -14.96 25.13 15.87
C PHE A 576 -14.93 23.70 16.44
N LEU A 577 -15.78 23.42 17.44
CA LEU A 577 -15.86 22.09 18.07
C LEU A 577 -16.24 21.02 17.05
N THR A 578 -17.23 21.28 16.20
CA THR A 578 -17.70 20.31 15.19
C THR A 578 -16.67 20.09 14.10
N THR A 579 -16.07 21.16 13.58
CA THR A 579 -15.05 21.07 12.51
C THR A 579 -13.82 20.31 12.98
N LEU A 580 -13.41 20.53 14.23
CA LEU A 580 -12.24 19.90 14.84
C LEU A 580 -12.58 18.57 15.55
N ALA A 581 -13.83 18.12 15.47
CA ALA A 581 -14.34 16.91 16.11
C ALA A 581 -13.99 16.82 17.62
N LEU A 582 -14.10 17.93 18.35
CA LEU A 582 -13.79 18.02 19.77
C LEU A 582 -15.00 17.64 20.62
N GLU A 583 -14.79 16.78 21.61
CA GLU A 583 -15.85 16.25 22.47
C GLU A 583 -16.16 17.15 23.68
N SER A 584 -15.27 18.11 24.01
CA SER A 584 -15.42 18.97 25.19
C SER A 584 -14.89 20.39 24.97
N SER A 585 -15.43 21.34 25.74
CA SER A 585 -14.92 22.71 25.78
C SER A 585 -13.54 22.83 26.44
N ASP A 586 -13.07 21.81 27.17
CA ASP A 586 -11.77 21.85 27.86
C ASP A 586 -10.59 21.90 26.86
N ASP A 587 -10.81 21.40 25.63
CA ASP A 587 -9.84 21.44 24.54
C ASP A 587 -9.68 22.82 23.91
N LEU A 588 -10.58 23.77 24.20
CA LEU A 588 -10.51 25.13 23.63
C LEU A 588 -9.28 25.92 24.13
N THR A 589 -8.72 25.51 25.27
CA THR A 589 -7.49 26.09 25.83
C THR A 589 -6.21 25.67 25.09
N LYS A 590 -6.28 24.72 24.16
CA LYS A 590 -5.14 24.24 23.35
C LYS A 590 -5.01 25.04 22.06
N THR A 591 -3.82 25.01 21.45
CA THR A 591 -3.59 25.64 20.15
C THR A 591 -4.23 24.85 19.02
N TYR A 592 -4.50 25.53 17.91
CA TYR A 592 -5.19 24.96 16.74
C TYR A 592 -4.56 23.65 16.21
N PHE A 593 -3.25 23.63 16.02
CA PHE A 593 -2.54 22.42 15.57
C PHE A 593 -2.42 21.35 16.66
N ALA A 594 -2.41 21.73 17.94
CA ALA A 594 -2.30 20.79 19.05
C ALA A 594 -3.56 19.92 19.22
N VAL A 595 -4.71 20.38 18.70
CA VAL A 595 -5.96 19.60 18.66
C VAL A 595 -6.19 18.88 17.33
N GLY A 596 -5.22 18.89 16.42
CA GLY A 596 -5.32 18.23 15.12
C GLY A 596 -5.89 19.08 13.99
N GLY A 597 -5.99 20.40 14.15
CA GLY A 597 -6.31 21.31 13.06
C GLY A 597 -5.23 21.31 11.97
N ASP A 598 -5.60 21.67 10.74
CA ASP A 598 -4.71 21.73 9.59
C ASP A 598 -5.07 22.90 8.63
N SER A 599 -4.25 23.12 7.60
CA SER A 599 -4.47 24.25 6.70
C SER A 599 -5.84 24.23 5.99
N LEU A 600 -6.42 23.06 5.74
CA LEU A 600 -7.68 22.96 5.03
C LEU A 600 -8.85 23.23 5.99
N THR A 601 -8.80 22.68 7.20
CA THR A 601 -9.81 22.94 8.25
C THR A 601 -9.79 24.41 8.65
N ALA A 602 -8.64 25.08 8.60
CA ALA A 602 -8.52 26.53 8.82
C ALA A 602 -9.22 27.31 7.70
N VAL A 603 -8.95 26.98 6.43
CA VAL A 603 -9.64 27.58 5.28
C VAL A 603 -11.16 27.37 5.37
N PHE A 604 -11.59 26.16 5.75
CA PHE A 604 -13.01 25.84 5.93
C PHE A 604 -13.64 26.68 7.04
N LEU A 605 -13.01 26.76 8.22
CA LEU A 605 -13.47 27.60 9.32
C LEU A 605 -13.59 29.06 8.90
N VAL A 606 -12.58 29.61 8.22
CA VAL A 606 -12.62 31.00 7.70
C VAL A 606 -13.75 31.19 6.70
N SER A 607 -13.98 30.23 5.79
CA SER A 607 -15.08 30.29 4.81
C SER A 607 -16.44 30.22 5.51
N GLU A 608 -16.64 29.28 6.43
CA GLU A 608 -17.91 29.12 7.15
C GLU A 608 -18.19 30.31 8.07
N LEU A 609 -17.17 30.85 8.73
CA LEU A 609 -17.27 32.09 9.50
C LEU A 609 -17.77 33.25 8.65
N ARG A 610 -17.22 33.40 7.44
CA ARG A 610 -17.64 34.42 6.49
C ARG A 610 -19.05 34.17 5.96
N ASP A 611 -19.31 32.95 5.49
CA ASP A 611 -20.52 32.59 4.74
C ASP A 611 -21.75 32.46 5.64
N ARG A 612 -21.60 31.92 6.86
CA ARG A 612 -22.71 31.72 7.81
C ARG A 612 -22.88 32.87 8.78
N PHE A 613 -21.78 33.49 9.20
CA PHE A 613 -21.79 34.45 10.32
C PHE A 613 -21.33 35.87 9.92
N GLY A 614 -20.88 36.08 8.68
CA GLY A 614 -20.36 37.37 8.22
C GLY A 614 -19.10 37.82 8.97
N LYS A 615 -18.33 36.88 9.53
CA LYS A 615 -17.11 37.13 10.30
C LYS A 615 -15.87 36.83 9.47
N ASP A 616 -14.96 37.80 9.38
CA ASP A 616 -13.67 37.61 8.72
C ASP A 616 -12.60 37.33 9.76
N LEU A 617 -12.01 36.13 9.72
CA LEU A 617 -10.87 35.74 10.52
C LEU A 617 -9.66 35.53 9.60
N PRO A 618 -8.58 36.32 9.71
CA PRO A 618 -7.37 36.14 8.90
C PRO A 618 -6.76 34.75 9.10
N ILE A 619 -6.40 34.07 8.01
CA ILE A 619 -5.89 32.69 8.06
C ILE A 619 -4.54 32.60 8.76
N GLU A 620 -3.76 33.68 8.74
CA GLU A 620 -2.44 33.78 9.37
C GLU A 620 -2.52 33.60 10.90
N LEU A 621 -3.68 33.89 11.51
CA LEU A 621 -3.88 33.71 12.96
C LEU A 621 -3.84 32.23 13.37
N PHE A 622 -4.24 31.31 12.47
CA PHE A 622 -4.15 29.87 12.72
C PHE A 622 -2.71 29.35 12.72
N LEU A 623 -1.78 30.08 12.09
CA LEU A 623 -0.35 29.77 12.07
C LEU A 623 0.40 30.25 13.32
N GLY A 624 -0.25 31.07 14.15
CA GLY A 624 0.29 31.50 15.43
C GLY A 624 0.07 30.48 16.55
N GLU A 625 0.71 30.72 17.71
CA GLU A 625 0.53 29.94 18.94
C GLU A 625 -0.76 30.34 19.70
N LEU A 626 -1.82 30.70 18.98
CA LEU A 626 -3.11 31.07 19.57
C LEU A 626 -3.91 29.84 19.98
N THR A 627 -4.58 29.92 21.13
CA THR A 627 -5.55 28.91 21.56
C THR A 627 -6.84 28.99 20.74
N LEU A 628 -7.64 27.94 20.73
CA LEU A 628 -8.96 27.97 20.07
C LEU A 628 -9.87 29.03 20.69
N GLU A 629 -9.83 29.23 22.01
CA GLU A 629 -10.57 30.33 22.68
C GLU A 629 -10.18 31.69 22.12
N GLN A 630 -8.88 31.93 21.91
CA GLN A 630 -8.38 33.18 21.33
C GLN A 630 -8.81 33.34 19.87
N LEU A 631 -8.78 32.27 19.07
CA LEU A 631 -9.27 32.29 17.69
C LEU A 631 -10.79 32.56 17.62
N ILE A 632 -11.57 31.96 18.52
CA ILE A 632 -13.02 32.19 18.63
C ILE A 632 -13.31 33.64 19.05
N ALA A 633 -12.60 34.17 20.05
CA ALA A 633 -12.74 35.57 20.49
C ALA A 633 -12.42 36.56 19.34
N ARG A 634 -11.37 36.27 18.56
CA ARG A 634 -11.03 37.05 17.36
C ARG A 634 -12.10 36.95 16.27
N ALA A 635 -12.69 35.77 16.07
CA ALA A 635 -13.78 35.59 15.12
C ALA A 635 -15.05 36.35 15.54
N LEU A 636 -15.31 36.46 16.84
CA LEU A 636 -16.46 37.20 17.37
C LEU A 636 -16.27 38.72 17.33
N GLY A 637 -15.02 39.18 17.27
CA GLY A 637 -14.66 40.60 17.29
C GLY A 637 -14.48 41.16 18.70
N ASP A 638 -14.16 40.29 19.68
CA ASP A 638 -14.05 40.64 21.10
C ASP A 638 -12.66 41.17 21.50
N GLU A 639 -11.69 41.19 20.58
CA GLU A 639 -10.40 41.87 20.75
C GLU A 639 -10.17 42.87 19.61
N GLU A 640 -9.93 44.15 19.96
CA GLU A 640 -9.57 45.20 19.00
C GLU A 640 -8.27 44.85 18.25
N ASP A 641 -8.30 45.05 16.94
CA ASP A 641 -7.14 45.02 16.04
C ASP A 641 -6.08 46.05 16.49
N ASP A 642 -5.09 45.62 17.27
CA ASP A 642 -3.83 46.37 17.47
C ASP A 642 -2.61 45.66 16.84
N LEU A 643 -2.85 44.74 15.91
CA LEU A 643 -1.79 44.05 15.17
C LEU A 643 -1.02 44.98 14.22
N LEU A 644 -1.57 46.13 13.82
CA LEU A 644 -0.84 47.09 13.00
C LEU A 644 0.04 48.04 13.85
N GLY A 645 -0.31 48.27 15.12
CA GLY A 645 0.46 49.10 16.05
C GLY A 645 1.70 48.36 16.56
N ASP A 646 1.50 47.12 17.02
CA ASP A 646 2.58 46.31 17.58
C ASP A 646 3.63 45.88 16.53
N LEU A 647 3.20 45.61 15.29
CA LEU A 647 4.11 45.22 14.21
C LEU A 647 4.95 46.41 13.68
N LEU A 648 4.47 47.65 13.83
CA LEU A 648 5.22 48.86 13.48
C LEU A 648 6.23 49.25 14.59
N ASP A 649 5.87 49.05 15.86
CA ASP A 649 6.77 49.29 16.99
C ASP A 649 7.91 48.26 17.07
N GLU A 650 7.73 47.06 16.54
CA GLU A 650 8.78 46.02 16.43
C GLU A 650 9.72 46.23 15.23
N LEU A 651 9.31 46.98 14.21
CA LEU A 651 10.16 47.35 13.07
C LEU A 651 10.98 48.64 13.31
N GLU A 652 10.65 49.43 14.34
CA GLU A 652 11.41 50.63 14.75
C GLU A 652 12.39 50.40 15.93
N ARG A 653 12.51 49.17 16.45
CA ARG A 653 13.55 48.75 17.43
C ARG A 653 14.58 47.82 16.80
#